data_AF-A0AA88CAJ0-F1
#
_entry.id   AF-A0AA88CAJ0-F1
#
_cell.length_a   1.000
_cell.length_b   1.000
_cell.length_c   1.000
_cell.angle_alpha   90.00
_cell.angle_beta   90.00
_cell.angle_gamma   90.00
#
_symmetry.space_group_name_H-M   'P 1'
#
loop_
_entity.id
_entity.type
_entity.pdbx_description
1 polymer ?
#
loop_
_entity_poly.entity_id
_entity_poly.type
_entity_poly.pdbx_seq_one_letter_code
_entity_poly.pdbx_strand_id
1 'polypeptide(L)'
;MGTMKDLEIASGARRRFLRVGAALGGGLLVGFVLPGCERKESDRKEAPPEKAVGQAATAASEAPGLAPNAFIRIDRKGVVTLIMHKVEMGQGTYTSMPMLIAEELGVDLAKVKLEHAPADNNLYSDPLLGGQVTGGSTSVRGAWKPLREAGAAARMVLVQAAAQQWNVAADQLAVANGVVTHGATNRSLHYGELVDAAAKLPAPKTVALKDPSTYKLIGKKHARLDSAGKVDGTAQFGIDAKLPNMLIATVAASPVVGGKLRAYDDKAALAVKGVREVLKLDNAIAIVADHMWAAKQGLAAAAPKWDDGEHGNLSTASIVTEMMNASRQKGAVAADKGDALKALGQAGGRKLEAVYEMPFLAHATMEPMNCLVDLRADGCDLYCGTQVPSLAQGAAAKLTGLPLEKVRVHNFYLGGGFGRRLEVDYVTQAVALARTLARPVPVKFVWTREEDIQHDMYRPYYMDRLAAKLDDKGMPLAWFHRVTGSSVMARFAPPAVKNGVDPDAVEGAADLQYSIPGLHVEYMRHEPPLPTAFWRGVGPTHNVFVVESFMDELAHAAKQDPVAYRRALLDKSPRLLAVLNLAAEKAGWTTPMKPVAGRKVGKGVSAQFAFGSYMAQIAEVSVGPDGDVRVHRVVCALDCGQAINPDGIVAQMEGGIVFGLTAALWGEITLDKGRVVQSNFGDYRMMRMNETPTIEVHIVNSHDEPGGIGEPGTSGAAPALANAIFAATGQRLRKLPVSATLKKA
;
A
#
# COMPACT_ATOMS: atom_id res chain seq x y z
N MET A 1 -56.48 -22.64 -23.74
CA MET A 1 -55.55 -22.62 -24.90
C MET A 1 -54.69 -21.38 -24.75
N GLY A 2 -53.37 -21.39 -24.61
CA GLY A 2 -52.35 -22.43 -24.51
C GLY A 2 -51.11 -21.72 -23.95
N THR A 3 -50.35 -22.46 -23.15
CA THR A 3 -49.18 -22.05 -22.38
C THR A 3 -47.98 -21.64 -23.26
N MET A 4 -47.27 -20.57 -22.89
CA MET A 4 -45.87 -20.38 -23.29
C MET A 4 -44.98 -20.63 -22.07
N LYS A 5 -44.16 -21.67 -22.22
CA LYS A 5 -43.19 -22.20 -21.28
C LYS A 5 -41.97 -21.30 -21.14
N ASP A 6 -41.37 -21.45 -19.97
CA ASP A 6 -40.06 -20.99 -19.52
C ASP A 6 -38.96 -21.07 -20.58
N LEU A 7 -38.18 -19.99 -20.67
CA LEU A 7 -36.81 -20.01 -21.14
C LEU A 7 -35.93 -19.55 -19.97
N GLU A 8 -35.49 -20.54 -19.19
CA GLU A 8 -34.40 -20.41 -18.23
C GLU A 8 -33.18 -19.80 -18.94
N ILE A 9 -32.74 -18.63 -18.46
CA ILE A 9 -31.43 -18.09 -18.79
C ILE A 9 -30.41 -18.96 -18.03
N ALA A 10 -29.88 -19.95 -18.74
CA ALA A 10 -28.77 -20.76 -18.24
C ALA A 10 -27.57 -19.86 -17.90
N SER A 11 -27.12 -19.94 -16.65
CA SER A 11 -25.93 -19.27 -16.14
C SER A 11 -24.69 -19.75 -16.90
N GLY A 12 -24.15 -18.88 -17.76
CA GLY A 12 -22.95 -19.17 -18.54
C GLY A 12 -21.70 -19.25 -17.65
N ALA A 13 -21.13 -20.43 -17.51
CA ALA A 13 -19.79 -20.63 -16.96
C ALA A 13 -18.75 -19.78 -17.74
N ARG A 14 -18.08 -18.85 -17.05
CA ARG A 14 -17.08 -17.93 -17.62
C ARG A 14 -15.83 -18.72 -18.06
N ARG A 15 -15.66 -18.95 -19.37
CA ARG A 15 -14.50 -19.66 -19.95
C ARG A 15 -13.24 -18.79 -19.95
N ARG A 16 -12.09 -19.38 -19.56
CA ARG A 16 -10.74 -18.80 -19.71
C ARG A 16 -10.42 -18.68 -21.20
N PHE A 17 -10.08 -17.49 -21.68
CA PHE A 17 -9.58 -17.30 -23.05
C PHE A 17 -8.23 -16.59 -23.01
N LEU A 18 -7.19 -17.28 -23.50
CA LEU A 18 -5.94 -16.65 -23.92
C LEU A 18 -6.14 -16.17 -25.36
N ARG A 19 -5.65 -14.97 -25.69
CA ARG A 19 -5.60 -14.46 -27.06
C ARG A 19 -4.15 -14.21 -27.43
N VAL A 20 -3.82 -14.51 -28.67
CA VAL A 20 -2.51 -14.27 -29.28
C VAL A 20 -2.80 -13.55 -30.60
N GLY A 21 -2.07 -12.48 -30.90
CA GLY A 21 -2.29 -11.71 -32.11
C GLY A 21 -1.13 -10.81 -32.48
N ALA A 22 -1.22 -10.19 -33.66
CA ALA A 22 -0.21 -9.25 -34.15
C ALA A 22 -0.38 -7.86 -33.50
N ALA A 23 0.73 -7.21 -33.12
CA ALA A 23 0.73 -5.81 -32.68
C ALA A 23 0.53 -4.84 -33.85
N LEU A 24 -0.15 -3.71 -33.62
CA LEU A 24 -0.09 -2.54 -34.51
C LEU A 24 1.38 -2.05 -34.57
N GLY A 25 2.07 -2.32 -35.67
CA GLY A 25 3.52 -2.10 -35.84
C GLY A 25 4.35 -3.37 -36.11
N GLY A 26 3.75 -4.56 -35.99
CA GLY A 26 4.40 -5.86 -36.20
C GLY A 26 5.09 -6.41 -34.95
N GLY A 27 4.80 -7.68 -34.62
CA GLY A 27 5.24 -8.33 -33.39
C GLY A 27 4.13 -9.17 -32.75
N LEU A 28 4.47 -9.93 -31.70
CA LEU A 28 3.56 -10.80 -30.97
C LEU A 28 2.97 -10.05 -29.75
N LEU A 29 1.65 -10.04 -29.63
CA LEU A 29 0.91 -9.69 -28.42
C LEU A 29 0.31 -10.95 -27.80
N VAL A 30 0.49 -11.11 -26.49
CA VAL A 30 -0.10 -12.23 -25.74
C VAL A 30 -0.96 -11.70 -24.61
N GLY A 31 -2.16 -12.28 -24.48
CA GLY A 31 -3.20 -11.85 -23.58
C GLY A 31 -3.91 -12.96 -22.85
N PHE A 32 -4.39 -12.67 -21.64
CA PHE A 32 -5.15 -13.57 -20.78
C PHE A 32 -6.45 -12.91 -20.28
N VAL A 33 -7.56 -13.68 -20.20
CA VAL A 33 -8.78 -13.29 -19.46
C VAL A 33 -8.69 -13.90 -18.05
N LEU A 34 -8.84 -13.07 -17.01
CA LEU A 34 -9.12 -13.54 -15.66
C LEU A 34 -10.59 -13.25 -15.33
N PRO A 35 -11.49 -14.25 -15.29
CA PRO A 35 -12.71 -14.08 -14.51
C PRO A 35 -12.29 -13.86 -13.05
N GLY A 36 -12.88 -12.87 -12.38
CA GLY A 36 -12.66 -12.60 -10.96
C GLY A 36 -12.58 -13.90 -10.16
N CYS A 37 -11.56 -13.99 -9.30
CA CYS A 37 -11.22 -15.20 -8.57
C CYS A 37 -12.43 -15.75 -7.80
N GLU A 38 -13.19 -16.67 -8.39
CA GLU A 38 -13.88 -17.67 -7.59
C GLU A 38 -12.77 -18.51 -6.95
N ARG A 39 -12.44 -18.14 -5.71
CA ARG A 39 -11.77 -19.04 -4.79
C ARG A 39 -12.65 -20.27 -4.65
N LYS A 40 -12.32 -21.32 -5.39
CA LYS A 40 -12.71 -22.65 -4.98
C LYS A 40 -11.63 -23.16 -4.04
N GLU A 41 -12.03 -23.36 -2.81
CA GLU A 41 -11.26 -23.93 -1.70
C GLU A 41 -10.61 -25.28 -2.08
N SER A 42 -11.11 -25.92 -3.14
CA SER A 42 -10.67 -27.21 -3.70
C SER A 42 -9.37 -27.20 -4.51
N ASP A 43 -8.84 -26.05 -4.94
CA ASP A 43 -7.60 -26.01 -5.75
C ASP A 43 -6.32 -26.03 -4.88
N ARG A 44 -6.48 -26.05 -3.56
CA ARG A 44 -5.38 -26.18 -2.58
C ARG A 44 -5.30 -27.62 -2.10
N LYS A 45 -4.08 -28.17 -1.95
CA LYS A 45 -3.89 -29.49 -1.31
C LYS A 45 -4.39 -29.48 0.15
N GLU A 46 -4.36 -28.32 0.80
CA GLU A 46 -5.05 -28.00 2.06
C GLU A 46 -5.51 -26.52 2.01
N ALA A 47 -6.75 -26.23 2.43
CA ALA A 47 -7.17 -24.85 2.65
C ALA A 47 -6.39 -24.28 3.85
N PRO A 48 -5.84 -23.06 3.81
CA PRO A 48 -5.34 -22.42 5.01
C PRO A 48 -6.51 -22.35 6.01
N PRO A 49 -6.29 -22.66 7.30
CA PRO A 49 -7.35 -22.63 8.31
C PRO A 49 -7.91 -21.21 8.56
N GLU A 50 -7.40 -20.19 7.86
CA GLU A 50 -7.56 -18.77 8.16
C GLU A 50 -8.04 -18.00 6.92
N LYS A 51 -9.10 -17.19 7.07
CA LYS A 51 -9.40 -16.10 6.13
C LYS A 51 -8.27 -15.09 6.25
N ALA A 52 -7.53 -14.80 5.18
CA ALA A 52 -6.36 -13.95 5.33
C ALA A 52 -6.73 -12.49 5.66
N VAL A 53 -6.05 -11.94 6.65
CA VAL A 53 -5.99 -10.50 6.94
C VAL A 53 -5.34 -9.80 5.73
N GLY A 54 -5.84 -8.65 5.30
CA GLY A 54 -5.46 -7.96 4.05
C GLY A 54 -6.21 -8.45 2.82
N GLN A 55 -7.40 -9.02 3.05
CA GLN A 55 -8.37 -9.37 2.02
C GLN A 55 -9.70 -8.64 2.14
N ALA A 56 -9.85 -7.77 3.14
CA ALA A 56 -11.11 -7.11 3.43
C ALA A 56 -11.53 -6.16 2.28
N ALA A 57 -10.55 -5.62 1.54
CA ALA A 57 -10.74 -4.92 0.26
C ALA A 57 -10.72 -5.82 -1.00
N THR A 58 -10.58 -7.15 -0.85
CA THR A 58 -10.34 -8.11 -1.94
C THR A 58 -11.40 -9.20 -2.11
N ALA A 59 -12.63 -8.97 -1.66
CA ALA A 59 -13.74 -9.77 -2.16
C ALA A 59 -13.73 -9.69 -3.69
N ALA A 60 -13.89 -10.84 -4.38
CA ALA A 60 -13.71 -10.96 -5.82
C ALA A 60 -14.36 -9.77 -6.55
N SER A 61 -13.52 -8.93 -7.16
CA SER A 61 -14.04 -7.78 -7.87
C SER A 61 -14.86 -8.27 -9.08
N GLU A 62 -16.03 -7.65 -9.29
CA GLU A 62 -16.82 -7.84 -10.51
C GLU A 62 -16.22 -7.08 -11.71
N ALA A 63 -15.14 -6.32 -11.51
CA ALA A 63 -14.44 -5.62 -12.57
C ALA A 63 -13.86 -6.61 -13.61
N PRO A 64 -13.59 -6.16 -14.85
CA PRO A 64 -13.12 -7.02 -15.95
C PRO A 64 -11.81 -7.79 -15.68
N GLY A 65 -11.09 -7.45 -14.60
CA GLY A 65 -9.75 -7.95 -14.32
C GLY A 65 -8.73 -7.41 -15.32
N LEU A 66 -7.57 -8.07 -15.40
CA LEU A 66 -6.54 -7.77 -16.38
C LEU A 66 -6.97 -8.29 -17.77
N ALA A 67 -6.97 -7.41 -18.79
CA ALA A 67 -7.48 -7.76 -20.10
C ALA A 67 -6.51 -8.56 -20.98
N PRO A 68 -7.02 -9.43 -21.88
CA PRO A 68 -6.17 -10.15 -22.80
C PRO A 68 -5.54 -9.21 -23.83
N ASN A 69 -4.20 -9.16 -23.83
CA ASN A 69 -3.27 -8.66 -24.84
C ASN A 69 -2.63 -7.32 -24.49
N ALA A 70 -2.88 -6.82 -23.28
CA ALA A 70 -2.46 -5.48 -22.88
C ALA A 70 -1.08 -5.41 -22.21
N PHE A 71 -0.36 -6.53 -22.05
CA PHE A 71 0.77 -6.59 -21.10
C PHE A 71 2.11 -6.96 -21.71
N ILE A 72 2.17 -7.92 -22.63
CA ILE A 72 3.44 -8.41 -23.17
C ILE A 72 3.49 -8.15 -24.66
N ARG A 73 4.52 -7.43 -25.10
CA ARG A 73 4.85 -7.22 -26.50
C ARG A 73 6.23 -7.81 -26.79
N ILE A 74 6.33 -8.65 -27.82
CA ILE A 74 7.61 -9.12 -28.34
C ILE A 74 7.75 -8.62 -29.77
N ASP A 75 8.76 -7.79 -30.01
CA ASP A 75 9.00 -7.25 -31.35
C ASP A 75 9.82 -8.21 -32.23
N ARG A 76 9.97 -7.88 -33.51
CA ARG A 76 10.78 -8.65 -34.48
C ARG A 76 12.28 -8.69 -34.17
N LYS A 77 12.75 -7.87 -33.23
CA LYS A 77 14.14 -7.92 -32.71
C LYS A 77 14.25 -8.81 -31.47
N GLY A 78 13.14 -9.42 -31.03
CA GLY A 78 13.06 -10.25 -29.84
C GLY A 78 13.03 -9.44 -28.53
N VAL A 79 12.83 -8.12 -28.59
CA VAL A 79 12.72 -7.29 -27.39
C VAL A 79 11.37 -7.53 -26.73
N VAL A 80 11.40 -7.91 -25.46
CA VAL A 80 10.21 -8.09 -24.62
C VAL A 80 9.91 -6.78 -23.91
N THR A 81 8.73 -6.22 -24.13
CA THR A 81 8.20 -5.08 -23.38
C THR A 81 7.04 -5.51 -22.50
N LEU A 82 7.11 -5.14 -21.21
CA LEU A 82 6.03 -5.29 -20.24
C LEU A 82 5.36 -3.94 -19.98
N ILE A 83 4.05 -3.88 -20.24
CA ILE A 83 3.21 -2.74 -19.90
C ILE A 83 2.75 -2.90 -18.43
N MET A 84 3.22 -1.99 -17.59
CA MET A 84 3.10 -2.02 -16.14
C MET A 84 1.79 -1.37 -15.69
N HIS A 85 0.80 -2.18 -15.33
CA HIS A 85 -0.45 -1.73 -14.71
C HIS A 85 -0.29 -1.30 -13.24
N LYS A 86 0.87 -1.61 -12.65
CA LYS A 86 1.28 -1.14 -11.33
C LYS A 86 2.26 0.01 -11.47
N VAL A 87 2.46 0.73 -10.39
CA VAL A 87 3.28 1.95 -10.36
C VAL A 87 4.42 1.78 -9.38
N GLU A 88 5.62 2.19 -9.76
CA GLU A 88 6.82 2.05 -8.94
C GLU A 88 7.07 3.29 -8.08
N MET A 89 7.14 3.09 -6.77
CA MET A 89 7.37 4.15 -5.77
C MET A 89 8.45 3.77 -4.74
N GLY A 90 9.26 2.75 -5.04
CA GLY A 90 10.30 2.21 -4.16
C GLY A 90 10.07 0.76 -3.74
N GLN A 91 8.92 0.14 -4.03
CA GLN A 91 8.62 -1.24 -3.60
C GLN A 91 9.19 -2.36 -4.48
N GLY A 92 9.75 -2.06 -5.65
CA GLY A 92 10.40 -3.06 -6.51
C GLY A 92 9.43 -3.92 -7.31
N THR A 93 8.20 -3.43 -7.55
CA THR A 93 7.24 -4.07 -8.45
C THR A 93 7.73 -4.06 -9.89
N TYR A 94 8.54 -3.07 -10.28
CA TYR A 94 9.16 -2.98 -11.61
C TYR A 94 10.37 -3.91 -11.75
N THR A 95 10.59 -4.81 -10.78
CA THR A 95 11.55 -5.90 -10.90
C THR A 95 10.86 -7.23 -10.64
N SER A 96 10.09 -7.34 -9.55
CA SER A 96 9.44 -8.59 -9.16
C SER A 96 8.39 -9.07 -10.18
N MET A 97 7.59 -8.18 -10.78
CA MET A 97 6.63 -8.59 -11.81
C MET A 97 7.31 -9.01 -13.13
N PRO A 98 8.31 -8.26 -13.65
CA PRO A 98 9.13 -8.73 -14.77
C PRO A 98 9.79 -10.09 -14.53
N MET A 99 10.26 -10.38 -13.31
CA MET A 99 10.83 -11.69 -12.98
C MET A 99 9.85 -12.86 -13.23
N LEU A 100 8.56 -12.67 -12.93
CA LEU A 100 7.53 -13.70 -13.17
C LEU A 100 7.42 -14.05 -14.66
N ILE A 101 7.41 -13.02 -15.51
CA ILE A 101 7.30 -13.20 -16.96
C ILE A 101 8.60 -13.72 -17.52
N ALA A 102 9.74 -13.16 -17.13
CA ALA A 102 11.05 -13.55 -17.63
C ALA A 102 11.39 -15.00 -17.28
N GLU A 103 11.01 -15.45 -16.08
CA GLU A 103 11.16 -16.83 -15.64
C GLU A 103 10.42 -17.76 -16.60
N GLU A 104 9.12 -17.54 -16.78
CA GLU A 104 8.32 -18.41 -17.64
C GLU A 104 8.70 -18.24 -19.11
N LEU A 105 8.90 -17.03 -19.60
CA LEU A 105 9.24 -16.79 -21.00
C LEU A 105 10.65 -17.27 -21.37
N GLY A 106 11.53 -17.51 -20.39
CA GLY A 106 12.90 -17.97 -20.61
C GLY A 106 13.79 -16.91 -21.24
N VAL A 107 13.61 -15.64 -20.85
CA VAL A 107 14.37 -14.49 -21.36
C VAL A 107 15.26 -13.89 -20.27
N ASP A 108 16.27 -13.15 -20.71
CA ASP A 108 17.13 -12.39 -19.81
C ASP A 108 16.35 -11.21 -19.21
N LEU A 109 16.25 -11.18 -17.88
CA LEU A 109 15.55 -10.15 -17.13
C LEU A 109 16.08 -8.74 -17.44
N ALA A 110 17.40 -8.60 -17.65
CA ALA A 110 18.02 -7.31 -17.93
C ALA A 110 17.64 -6.73 -19.30
N LYS A 111 17.09 -7.55 -20.20
CA LYS A 111 16.64 -7.13 -21.54
C LYS A 111 15.15 -6.82 -21.62
N VAL A 112 14.40 -7.02 -20.53
CA VAL A 112 12.97 -6.68 -20.47
C VAL A 112 12.82 -5.16 -20.36
N LYS A 113 12.08 -4.57 -21.30
CA LYS A 113 11.69 -3.16 -21.26
C LYS A 113 10.39 -2.98 -20.49
N LEU A 114 10.25 -1.88 -19.77
CA LEU A 114 9.05 -1.55 -19.00
C LEU A 114 8.42 -0.27 -19.55
N GLU A 115 7.10 -0.27 -19.70
CA GLU A 115 6.30 0.90 -20.09
C GLU A 115 5.18 1.10 -19.07
N HIS A 116 4.88 2.33 -18.67
CA HIS A 116 3.71 2.60 -17.82
C HIS A 116 2.42 2.30 -18.60
N ALA A 117 1.47 1.61 -17.97
CA ALA A 117 0.15 1.45 -18.55
C ALA A 117 -0.59 2.80 -18.61
N PRO A 118 -1.26 3.13 -19.74
CA PRO A 118 -2.15 4.29 -19.79
C PRO A 118 -3.34 4.09 -18.85
N ALA A 119 -4.07 5.17 -18.55
CA ALA A 119 -5.31 5.11 -17.81
C ALA A 119 -6.38 4.35 -18.62
N ASP A 120 -6.66 3.11 -18.20
CA ASP A 120 -7.73 2.28 -18.76
C ASP A 120 -8.12 1.21 -17.73
N ASN A 121 -9.23 1.45 -17.04
CA ASN A 121 -9.71 0.53 -16.01
C ASN A 121 -10.23 -0.79 -16.60
N ASN A 122 -10.61 -0.84 -17.87
CA ASN A 122 -11.07 -2.08 -18.48
C ASN A 122 -9.90 -3.00 -18.82
N LEU A 123 -8.73 -2.42 -19.13
CA LEU A 123 -7.54 -3.18 -19.50
C LEU A 123 -6.63 -3.50 -18.31
N TYR A 124 -6.49 -2.57 -17.37
CA TYR A 124 -5.43 -2.58 -16.36
C TYR A 124 -5.94 -2.68 -14.92
N SER A 125 -7.18 -3.14 -14.73
CA SER A 125 -7.76 -3.33 -13.40
C SER A 125 -7.00 -4.37 -12.59
N ASP A 126 -6.68 -4.05 -11.34
CA ASP A 126 -6.16 -5.01 -10.39
C ASP A 126 -7.25 -6.04 -10.04
N PRO A 127 -6.96 -7.35 -10.16
CA PRO A 127 -7.96 -8.39 -9.95
C PRO A 127 -8.42 -8.52 -8.48
N LEU A 128 -7.65 -7.99 -7.53
CA LEU A 128 -7.98 -8.02 -6.11
C LEU A 128 -8.71 -6.75 -5.67
N LEU A 129 -8.49 -5.59 -6.29
CA LEU A 129 -9.09 -4.31 -5.88
C LEU A 129 -10.19 -3.80 -6.82
N GLY A 130 -10.25 -4.27 -8.06
CA GLY A 130 -11.30 -3.88 -9.01
C GLY A 130 -11.09 -2.57 -9.74
N GLY A 131 -9.89 -1.98 -9.65
CA GLY A 131 -9.51 -0.84 -10.49
C GLY A 131 -8.02 -0.80 -10.78
N GLN A 132 -7.61 0.09 -11.69
CA GLN A 132 -6.21 0.36 -12.00
C GLN A 132 -5.56 1.11 -10.84
N VAL A 133 -5.22 0.35 -9.80
CA VAL A 133 -4.79 0.82 -8.49
C VAL A 133 -3.53 0.07 -8.07
N THR A 134 -2.55 0.81 -7.54
CA THR A 134 -1.41 0.23 -6.81
C THR A 134 -1.60 0.47 -5.32
N GLY A 135 -1.98 -0.54 -4.54
CA GLY A 135 -2.23 -0.44 -3.10
C GLY A 135 -2.53 -1.81 -2.47
N GLY A 136 -2.78 -1.86 -1.15
CA GLY A 136 -3.21 -3.06 -0.41
C GLY A 136 -2.28 -4.26 -0.51
N SER A 137 -1.00 -4.01 -0.79
CA SER A 137 0.03 -5.02 -1.11
C SER A 137 -0.41 -6.05 -2.16
N THR A 138 -1.25 -5.68 -3.13
CA THR A 138 -1.83 -6.62 -4.11
C THR A 138 -0.95 -6.91 -5.32
N SER A 139 0.07 -6.08 -5.59
CA SER A 139 0.81 -6.12 -6.86
C SER A 139 1.39 -7.49 -7.23
N VAL A 140 2.15 -8.13 -6.34
CA VAL A 140 2.68 -9.48 -6.60
C VAL A 140 1.59 -10.54 -6.45
N ARG A 141 0.72 -10.41 -5.45
CA ARG A 141 -0.37 -11.36 -5.16
C ARG A 141 -1.30 -11.55 -6.37
N GLY A 142 -1.77 -10.44 -6.95
CA GLY A 142 -2.64 -10.42 -8.11
C GLY A 142 -1.91 -10.77 -9.41
N ALA A 143 -0.60 -10.52 -9.50
CA ALA A 143 0.20 -10.79 -10.69
C ALA A 143 0.82 -12.20 -10.74
N TRP A 144 0.93 -12.89 -9.60
CA TRP A 144 1.67 -14.15 -9.44
C TRP A 144 1.35 -15.19 -10.50
N LYS A 145 0.09 -15.64 -10.53
CA LYS A 145 -0.37 -16.65 -11.48
C LYS A 145 -0.57 -16.07 -12.88
N PRO A 146 -1.24 -14.92 -13.07
CA PRO A 146 -1.55 -14.43 -14.41
C PRO A 146 -0.32 -14.09 -15.26
N LEU A 147 0.69 -13.45 -14.68
CA LEU A 147 1.91 -13.10 -15.44
C LEU A 147 2.75 -14.33 -15.78
N ARG A 148 2.77 -15.33 -14.90
CA ARG A 148 3.44 -16.61 -15.19
C ARG A 148 2.73 -17.37 -16.30
N GLU A 149 1.41 -17.47 -16.25
CA GLU A 149 0.61 -18.09 -17.32
C GLU A 149 0.81 -17.35 -18.66
N ALA A 150 0.87 -16.01 -18.64
CA ALA A 150 1.14 -15.22 -19.83
C ALA A 150 2.53 -15.49 -20.43
N GLY A 151 3.58 -15.51 -19.59
CA GLY A 151 4.95 -15.83 -20.02
C GLY A 151 5.08 -17.25 -20.57
N ALA A 152 4.43 -18.22 -19.92
CA ALA A 152 4.45 -19.61 -20.36
C ALA A 152 3.67 -19.81 -21.67
N ALA A 153 2.49 -19.19 -21.82
CA ALA A 153 1.71 -19.24 -23.05
C ALA A 153 2.48 -18.63 -24.24
N ALA A 154 3.14 -17.49 -24.02
CA ALA A 154 4.00 -16.85 -25.02
C ALA A 154 5.16 -17.76 -25.43
N ARG A 155 5.86 -18.37 -24.47
CA ARG A 155 6.91 -19.37 -24.72
C ARG A 155 6.38 -20.54 -25.56
N MET A 156 5.20 -21.08 -25.22
CA MET A 156 4.61 -22.22 -25.90
C MET A 156 4.33 -21.94 -27.38
N VAL A 157 3.74 -20.79 -27.72
CA VAL A 157 3.47 -20.46 -29.14
C VAL A 157 4.75 -20.17 -29.93
N LEU A 158 5.77 -19.58 -29.30
CA LEU A 158 7.08 -19.35 -29.92
C LEU A 158 7.80 -20.68 -30.19
N VAL A 159 7.84 -21.58 -29.21
CA VAL A 159 8.40 -22.93 -29.36
C VAL A 159 7.63 -23.73 -30.42
N GLN A 160 6.31 -23.63 -30.44
CA GLN A 160 5.48 -24.31 -31.44
C GLN A 160 5.73 -23.78 -32.86
N ALA A 161 5.94 -22.47 -33.02
CA ALA A 161 6.31 -21.88 -34.30
C ALA A 161 7.67 -22.40 -34.79
N ALA A 162 8.67 -22.46 -33.91
CA ALA A 162 9.97 -23.05 -34.23
C ALA A 162 9.83 -24.53 -34.61
N ALA A 163 9.08 -25.31 -33.83
CA ALA A 163 8.82 -26.73 -34.08
C ALA A 163 8.20 -26.98 -35.46
N GLN A 164 7.22 -26.15 -35.87
CA GLN A 164 6.61 -26.24 -37.21
C GLN A 164 7.60 -25.88 -38.32
N GLN A 165 8.39 -24.81 -38.15
CA GLN A 165 9.41 -24.42 -39.13
C GLN A 165 10.48 -25.51 -39.32
N TRP A 166 10.72 -26.28 -38.27
CA TRP A 166 11.79 -27.26 -38.18
C TRP A 166 11.35 -28.71 -38.37
N ASN A 167 10.04 -28.95 -38.47
CA ASN A 167 9.41 -30.26 -38.53
C ASN A 167 9.89 -31.23 -37.43
N VAL A 168 9.91 -30.76 -36.18
CA VAL A 168 10.28 -31.55 -34.98
C VAL A 168 9.23 -31.40 -33.89
N ALA A 169 9.24 -32.28 -32.90
CA ALA A 169 8.36 -32.16 -31.75
C ALA A 169 8.82 -31.02 -30.82
N ALA A 170 7.86 -30.30 -30.22
CA ALA A 170 8.13 -29.13 -29.37
C ALA A 170 8.93 -29.48 -28.10
N ASP A 171 8.80 -30.71 -27.60
CA ASP A 171 9.52 -31.24 -26.44
C ASP A 171 11.02 -31.52 -26.73
N GLN A 172 11.43 -31.53 -27.99
CA GLN A 172 12.84 -31.60 -28.40
C GLN A 172 13.52 -30.22 -28.41
N LEU A 173 12.78 -29.15 -28.09
CA LEU A 173 13.26 -27.78 -28.14
C LEU A 173 13.49 -27.22 -26.73
N ALA A 174 14.64 -26.58 -26.55
CA ALA A 174 14.99 -25.88 -25.33
C ALA A 174 14.89 -24.36 -25.54
N VAL A 175 14.55 -23.65 -24.46
CA VAL A 175 14.51 -22.18 -24.44
C VAL A 175 15.49 -21.64 -23.40
N ALA A 176 16.36 -20.74 -23.84
CA ALA A 176 17.18 -19.94 -22.95
C ALA A 176 17.46 -18.56 -23.58
N ASN A 177 17.44 -17.52 -22.75
CA ASN A 177 17.77 -16.15 -23.16
C ASN A 177 16.99 -15.64 -24.39
N GLY A 178 15.73 -16.05 -24.55
CA GLY A 178 14.90 -15.69 -25.71
C GLY A 178 15.28 -16.38 -27.01
N VAL A 179 16.02 -17.49 -26.93
CA VAL A 179 16.43 -18.32 -28.07
C VAL A 179 15.86 -19.72 -27.92
N VAL A 180 15.20 -20.20 -28.97
CA VAL A 180 14.74 -21.59 -29.09
C VAL A 180 15.86 -22.38 -29.77
N THR A 181 16.27 -23.52 -29.19
CA THR A 181 17.35 -24.36 -29.70
C THR A 181 16.90 -25.81 -29.82
N HIS A 182 17.21 -26.46 -30.94
CA HIS A 182 17.01 -27.89 -31.13
C HIS A 182 18.30 -28.65 -30.80
N GLY A 183 18.31 -29.39 -29.69
CA GLY A 183 19.54 -30.00 -29.15
C GLY A 183 20.22 -31.00 -30.09
N ALA A 184 19.45 -31.78 -30.86
CA ALA A 184 20.02 -32.81 -31.73
C ALA A 184 20.79 -32.25 -32.94
N THR A 185 20.48 -31.03 -33.38
CA THR A 185 21.12 -30.42 -34.57
C THR A 185 21.80 -29.09 -34.27
N ASN A 186 21.75 -28.59 -33.04
CA ASN A 186 22.27 -27.29 -32.62
C ASN A 186 21.77 -26.07 -33.42
N ARG A 187 20.65 -26.19 -34.14
CA ARG A 187 20.03 -25.03 -34.80
C ARG A 187 19.26 -24.20 -33.79
N SER A 188 19.24 -22.88 -33.98
CA SER A 188 18.61 -21.92 -33.08
C SER A 188 17.85 -20.84 -33.83
N LEU A 189 16.75 -20.34 -33.24
CA LEU A 189 16.03 -19.14 -33.68
C LEU A 189 15.80 -18.25 -32.47
N HIS A 190 16.06 -16.95 -32.61
CA HIS A 190 15.66 -16.00 -31.57
C HIS A 190 14.17 -15.67 -31.68
N TYR A 191 13.55 -15.22 -30.59
CA TYR A 191 12.11 -14.93 -30.58
C TYR A 191 11.64 -13.97 -31.68
N GLY A 192 12.46 -12.99 -32.06
CA GLY A 192 12.15 -12.04 -33.12
C GLY A 192 11.88 -12.68 -34.49
N GLU A 193 12.54 -13.80 -34.79
CA GLU A 193 12.29 -14.59 -36.02
C GLU A 193 10.96 -15.36 -35.97
N LEU A 194 10.45 -15.61 -34.78
CA LEU A 194 9.31 -16.49 -34.55
C LEU A 194 7.99 -15.72 -34.37
N VAL A 195 8.03 -14.43 -34.05
CA VAL A 195 6.83 -13.65 -33.67
C VAL A 195 5.73 -13.65 -34.73
N ASP A 196 6.08 -13.53 -36.01
CA ASP A 196 5.09 -13.45 -37.10
C ASP A 196 4.42 -14.83 -37.36
N ALA A 197 5.15 -15.92 -37.16
CA ALA A 197 4.60 -17.28 -37.23
C ALA A 197 3.77 -17.61 -35.99
N ALA A 198 4.30 -17.29 -34.80
CA ALA A 198 3.63 -17.51 -33.53
C ALA A 198 2.30 -16.74 -33.42
N ALA A 199 2.21 -15.54 -33.99
CA ALA A 199 0.98 -14.73 -33.98
C ALA A 199 -0.19 -15.35 -34.75
N LYS A 200 0.09 -16.33 -35.64
CA LYS A 200 -0.93 -17.06 -36.41
C LYS A 200 -1.39 -18.35 -35.73
N LEU A 201 -0.72 -18.76 -34.65
CA LEU A 201 -1.07 -19.98 -33.93
C LEU A 201 -2.24 -19.74 -32.98
N PRO A 202 -3.08 -20.76 -32.74
CA PRO A 202 -4.09 -20.68 -31.71
C PRO A 202 -3.42 -20.56 -30.33
N ALA A 203 -4.07 -19.83 -29.43
CA ALA A 203 -3.61 -19.75 -28.05
C ALA A 203 -3.65 -21.15 -27.39
N PRO A 204 -2.67 -21.49 -26.52
CA PRO A 204 -2.67 -22.76 -25.82
C PRO A 204 -3.94 -22.93 -24.96
N LYS A 205 -4.58 -24.10 -25.05
CA LYS A 205 -5.75 -24.43 -24.20
C LYS A 205 -5.36 -24.73 -22.75
N THR A 206 -4.17 -25.27 -22.57
CA THR A 206 -3.58 -25.62 -21.27
C THR A 206 -2.19 -24.99 -21.22
N VAL A 207 -1.89 -24.31 -20.12
CA VAL A 207 -0.59 -23.65 -19.91
C VAL A 207 0.12 -24.36 -18.78
N ALA A 208 1.25 -25.01 -19.10
CA ALA A 208 2.12 -25.62 -18.11
C ALA A 208 3.15 -24.59 -17.61
N LEU A 209 3.09 -24.29 -16.33
CA LEU A 209 4.07 -23.45 -15.65
C LEU A 209 5.34 -24.23 -15.33
N LYS A 210 6.48 -23.54 -15.22
CA LYS A 210 7.73 -24.17 -14.79
C LYS A 210 7.63 -24.74 -13.38
N ASP A 211 8.32 -25.84 -13.17
CA ASP A 211 8.51 -26.44 -11.85
C ASP A 211 9.35 -25.51 -10.97
N PRO A 212 8.93 -25.22 -9.72
CA PRO A 212 9.68 -24.35 -8.81
C PRO A 212 11.14 -24.74 -8.58
N SER A 213 11.48 -26.03 -8.64
CA SER A 213 12.86 -26.51 -8.51
C SER A 213 13.77 -26.06 -9.66
N THR A 214 13.18 -25.63 -10.78
CA THR A 214 13.89 -25.19 -11.99
C THR A 214 13.99 -23.67 -12.12
N TYR A 215 13.43 -22.90 -11.17
CA TYR A 215 13.47 -21.44 -11.24
C TYR A 215 14.90 -20.91 -11.23
N LYS A 216 15.15 -19.98 -12.15
CA LYS A 216 16.43 -19.27 -12.29
C LYS A 216 16.37 -17.84 -11.74
N LEU A 217 15.17 -17.25 -11.73
CA LEU A 217 14.89 -15.89 -11.30
C LEU A 217 14.03 -15.86 -10.03
N ILE A 218 12.89 -16.56 -10.03
CA ILE A 218 11.96 -16.53 -8.90
C ILE A 218 12.63 -17.16 -7.66
N GLY A 219 12.59 -16.45 -6.53
CA GLY A 219 13.22 -16.86 -5.28
C GLY A 219 14.72 -16.60 -5.21
N LYS A 220 15.31 -15.93 -6.22
CA LYS A 220 16.72 -15.56 -6.26
C LYS A 220 16.89 -14.05 -6.09
N LYS A 221 18.04 -13.64 -5.55
CA LYS A 221 18.37 -12.22 -5.37
C LYS A 221 18.69 -11.61 -6.73
N HIS A 222 18.00 -10.53 -7.06
CA HIS A 222 18.26 -9.75 -8.27
C HIS A 222 18.30 -8.26 -7.96
N ALA A 223 19.28 -7.57 -8.56
CA ALA A 223 19.31 -6.11 -8.58
C ALA A 223 18.06 -5.56 -9.25
N ARG A 224 17.63 -4.37 -8.84
CA ARG A 224 16.44 -3.75 -9.41
C ARG A 224 16.71 -3.22 -10.81
N LEU A 225 15.74 -3.39 -11.70
CA LEU A 225 15.81 -2.93 -13.09
C LEU A 225 15.79 -1.40 -13.21
N ASP A 226 15.26 -0.71 -12.20
CA ASP A 226 15.10 0.74 -12.16
C ASP A 226 16.22 1.45 -11.35
N SER A 227 17.22 0.72 -10.85
CA SER A 227 18.29 1.30 -10.02
C SER A 227 19.18 2.27 -10.78
N ALA A 228 19.62 1.94 -11.99
CA ALA A 228 20.57 2.77 -12.73
C ALA A 228 20.05 4.20 -12.93
N GLY A 229 18.82 4.33 -13.46
CA GLY A 229 18.21 5.64 -13.70
C GLY A 229 17.93 6.45 -12.44
N LYS A 230 17.73 5.80 -11.29
CA LYS A 230 17.53 6.48 -10.00
C LYS A 230 18.84 6.98 -9.40
N VAL A 231 19.95 6.32 -9.68
CA VAL A 231 21.28 6.69 -9.15
C VAL A 231 21.92 7.79 -9.99
N ASP A 232 21.73 7.79 -11.31
CA ASP A 232 22.30 8.79 -12.22
C ASP A 232 21.39 10.01 -12.46
N GLY A 233 20.16 9.99 -11.95
CA GLY A 233 19.19 11.09 -12.08
C GLY A 233 18.42 11.13 -13.40
N THR A 234 18.51 10.09 -14.23
CA THR A 234 17.74 10.02 -15.50
C THR A 234 16.30 9.54 -15.31
N ALA A 235 15.99 8.86 -14.20
CA ALA A 235 14.63 8.45 -13.86
C ALA A 235 13.72 9.68 -13.68
N GLN A 236 12.57 9.65 -14.35
CA GLN A 236 11.60 10.76 -14.33
C GLN A 236 10.52 10.54 -13.28
N PHE A 237 10.37 11.49 -12.37
CA PHE A 237 9.26 11.59 -11.43
C PHE A 237 8.23 12.61 -11.92
N GLY A 238 7.04 12.65 -11.31
CA GLY A 238 5.98 13.58 -11.72
C GLY A 238 6.45 15.04 -11.71
N ILE A 239 7.25 15.39 -10.69
CA ILE A 239 7.80 16.75 -10.55
C ILE A 239 8.81 17.11 -11.63
N ASP A 240 9.42 16.13 -12.31
CA ASP A 240 10.40 16.36 -13.38
C ASP A 240 9.74 16.69 -14.72
N ALA A 241 8.43 16.44 -14.86
CA ALA A 241 7.70 16.70 -16.08
C ALA A 241 7.92 18.13 -16.59
N LYS A 242 8.24 18.22 -17.88
CA LYS A 242 8.54 19.46 -18.60
C LYS A 242 7.87 19.45 -19.97
N LEU A 243 7.18 20.53 -20.30
CA LEU A 243 6.65 20.79 -21.63
C LEU A 243 7.18 22.12 -22.17
N PRO A 244 7.26 22.30 -23.50
CA PRO A 244 7.56 23.60 -24.09
C PRO A 244 6.62 24.69 -23.58
N ASN A 245 7.18 25.86 -23.25
CA ASN A 245 6.43 27.03 -22.77
C ASN A 245 5.61 26.83 -21.49
N MET A 246 5.86 25.76 -20.72
CA MET A 246 5.13 25.56 -19.46
C MET A 246 5.49 26.63 -18.42
N LEU A 247 4.53 26.94 -17.54
CA LEU A 247 4.75 27.75 -16.34
C LEU A 247 4.72 26.86 -15.08
N ILE A 248 5.14 27.42 -13.95
CA ILE A 248 5.09 26.76 -12.63
C ILE A 248 4.17 27.56 -11.73
N ALA A 249 3.31 26.87 -10.98
CA ALA A 249 2.48 27.47 -9.95
C ALA A 249 2.73 26.83 -8.58
N THR A 250 2.78 27.66 -7.55
CA THR A 250 2.69 27.21 -6.15
C THR A 250 1.34 27.59 -5.59
N VAL A 251 0.79 26.74 -4.72
CA VAL A 251 -0.55 26.90 -4.14
C VAL A 251 -0.43 27.25 -2.65
N ALA A 252 -1.36 28.05 -2.15
CA ALA A 252 -1.74 28.12 -0.74
C ALA A 252 -3.24 27.86 -0.61
N ALA A 253 -3.60 26.81 0.11
CA ALA A 253 -4.97 26.49 0.47
C ALA A 253 -5.37 27.17 1.79
N SER A 254 -6.66 27.17 2.06
CA SER A 254 -7.19 27.63 3.33
C SER A 254 -6.59 26.78 4.47
N PRO A 255 -5.94 27.39 5.46
CA PRO A 255 -5.27 26.70 6.56
C PRO A 255 -6.26 25.99 7.50
N VAL A 256 -7.56 26.32 7.39
CA VAL A 256 -8.66 25.66 8.09
C VAL A 256 -9.58 25.01 7.06
N VAL A 257 -9.93 23.74 7.29
CA VAL A 257 -10.88 23.00 6.46
C VAL A 257 -12.22 23.74 6.42
N GLY A 258 -12.78 23.93 5.22
CA GLY A 258 -14.02 24.71 5.01
C GLY A 258 -13.85 26.23 5.02
N GLY A 259 -12.66 26.75 5.33
CA GLY A 259 -12.36 28.18 5.25
C GLY A 259 -12.28 28.71 3.81
N LYS A 260 -12.34 30.04 3.69
CA LYS A 260 -12.45 30.75 2.40
C LYS A 260 -11.41 31.86 2.26
N LEU A 261 -10.96 32.11 1.02
CA LEU A 261 -10.09 33.22 0.69
C LEU A 261 -10.86 34.54 0.86
N ARG A 262 -10.42 35.37 1.80
CA ARG A 262 -11.07 36.65 2.14
C ARG A 262 -10.43 37.84 1.43
N ALA A 263 -9.10 37.90 1.42
CA ALA A 263 -8.35 39.01 0.83
C ALA A 263 -6.95 38.55 0.41
N TYR A 264 -6.37 39.24 -0.57
CA TYR A 264 -5.01 39.07 -1.07
C TYR A 264 -4.61 40.33 -1.85
N ASP A 265 -3.31 40.54 -2.07
CA ASP A 265 -2.77 41.65 -2.87
C ASP A 265 -2.28 41.14 -4.24
N ASP A 266 -3.15 41.23 -5.24
CA ASP A 266 -2.84 40.81 -6.61
C ASP A 266 -1.77 41.70 -7.26
N LYS A 267 -1.79 43.01 -6.99
CA LYS A 267 -0.82 43.96 -7.52
C LYS A 267 0.57 43.69 -6.98
N ALA A 268 0.72 43.42 -5.68
CA ALA A 268 2.00 43.08 -5.07
C ALA A 268 2.55 41.76 -5.65
N ALA A 269 1.69 40.75 -5.82
CA ALA A 269 2.08 39.49 -6.44
C ALA A 269 2.57 39.68 -7.88
N LEU A 270 1.81 40.41 -8.71
CA LEU A 270 2.13 40.68 -10.11
C LEU A 270 3.35 41.60 -10.30
N ALA A 271 3.68 42.42 -9.29
CA ALA A 271 4.89 43.24 -9.30
C ALA A 271 6.19 42.41 -9.16
N VAL A 272 6.09 41.17 -8.65
CA VAL A 272 7.25 40.27 -8.56
C VAL A 272 7.67 39.82 -9.97
N LYS A 273 8.91 40.12 -10.34
CA LYS A 273 9.47 39.73 -11.65
C LYS A 273 9.34 38.22 -11.87
N GLY A 274 8.70 37.86 -12.98
CA GLY A 274 8.49 36.47 -13.40
C GLY A 274 7.12 35.91 -13.01
N VAL A 275 6.34 36.59 -12.17
CA VAL A 275 4.93 36.27 -11.93
C VAL A 275 4.12 36.67 -13.16
N ARG A 276 3.21 35.78 -13.58
CA ARG A 276 2.38 35.92 -14.78
C ARG A 276 0.92 36.08 -14.44
N GLU A 277 0.44 35.35 -13.45
CA GLU A 277 -0.98 35.29 -13.15
C GLU A 277 -1.23 34.89 -11.69
N VAL A 278 -2.34 35.38 -11.13
CA VAL A 278 -2.87 34.99 -9.82
C VAL A 278 -4.18 34.25 -10.05
N LEU A 279 -4.21 32.97 -9.73
CA LEU A 279 -5.38 32.11 -9.84
C LEU A 279 -6.04 31.93 -8.47
N LYS A 280 -7.36 31.72 -8.45
CA LYS A 280 -8.11 31.57 -7.21
C LYS A 280 -9.21 30.54 -7.32
N LEU A 281 -9.42 29.84 -6.21
CA LEU A 281 -10.62 29.09 -5.86
C LEU A 281 -11.20 29.71 -4.58
N ASP A 282 -12.39 29.28 -4.18
CA ASP A 282 -13.00 29.75 -2.92
C ASP A 282 -12.10 29.49 -1.71
N ASN A 283 -11.33 28.40 -1.71
CA ASN A 283 -10.50 27.94 -0.60
C ASN A 283 -9.01 27.86 -0.95
N ALA A 284 -8.55 28.44 -2.07
CA ALA A 284 -7.15 28.37 -2.48
C ALA A 284 -6.74 29.56 -3.35
N ILE A 285 -5.45 29.94 -3.31
CA ILE A 285 -4.81 30.86 -4.24
C ILE A 285 -3.58 30.18 -4.84
N ALA A 286 -3.32 30.41 -6.12
CA ALA A 286 -2.11 29.91 -6.78
C ALA A 286 -1.43 31.01 -7.58
N ILE A 287 -0.10 31.07 -7.51
CA ILE A 287 0.70 32.07 -8.24
C ILE A 287 1.43 31.37 -9.37
N VAL A 288 1.08 31.73 -10.61
CA VAL A 288 1.69 31.20 -11.83
C VAL A 288 2.87 32.08 -12.22
N ALA A 289 4.03 31.48 -12.46
CA ALA A 289 5.25 32.20 -12.77
C ALA A 289 6.16 31.41 -13.73
N ASP A 290 7.20 32.08 -14.25
CA ASP A 290 8.22 31.47 -15.11
C ASP A 290 9.00 30.34 -14.43
N HIS A 291 9.13 30.41 -13.10
CA HIS A 291 9.84 29.41 -12.30
C HIS A 291 9.38 29.42 -10.83
N MET A 292 9.67 28.33 -10.11
CA MET A 292 9.18 28.12 -8.73
C MET A 292 9.56 29.25 -7.76
N TRP A 293 10.77 29.83 -7.88
CA TRP A 293 11.18 30.93 -7.00
C TRP A 293 10.28 32.17 -7.14
N ALA A 294 9.96 32.59 -8.37
CA ALA A 294 9.08 33.73 -8.60
C ALA A 294 7.65 33.42 -8.12
N ALA A 295 7.16 32.20 -8.33
CA ALA A 295 5.86 31.76 -7.80
C ALA A 295 5.80 31.88 -6.27
N LYS A 296 6.84 31.40 -5.55
CA LYS A 296 6.94 31.52 -4.09
C LYS A 296 7.01 32.96 -3.61
N GLN A 297 7.82 33.80 -4.25
CA GLN A 297 7.94 35.21 -3.91
C GLN A 297 6.63 35.97 -4.17
N GLY A 298 5.96 35.68 -5.29
CA GLY A 298 4.64 36.23 -5.58
C GLY A 298 3.58 35.79 -4.58
N LEU A 299 3.62 34.54 -4.10
CA LEU A 299 2.66 34.05 -3.10
C LEU A 299 2.86 34.72 -1.75
N ALA A 300 4.13 34.92 -1.35
CA ALA A 300 4.46 35.69 -0.17
C ALA A 300 3.98 37.15 -0.29
N ALA A 301 4.18 37.78 -1.45
CA ALA A 301 3.72 39.15 -1.72
C ALA A 301 2.19 39.26 -1.77
N ALA A 302 1.48 38.24 -2.29
CA ALA A 302 0.02 38.19 -2.30
C ALA A 302 -0.58 38.16 -0.88
N ALA A 303 0.16 37.64 0.09
CA ALA A 303 -0.16 37.63 1.52
C ALA A 303 -1.64 37.25 1.82
N PRO A 304 -2.12 36.07 1.36
CA PRO A 304 -3.52 35.70 1.44
C PRO A 304 -4.03 35.71 2.89
N LYS A 305 -5.26 36.21 3.06
CA LYS A 305 -6.01 36.26 4.30
C LYS A 305 -7.24 35.38 4.18
N TRP A 306 -7.52 34.63 5.23
CA TRP A 306 -8.54 33.60 5.25
C TRP A 306 -9.65 33.97 6.22
N ASP A 307 -10.87 33.57 5.86
CA ASP A 307 -11.95 33.36 6.80
C ASP A 307 -11.91 31.88 7.21
N ASP A 308 -11.63 31.63 8.48
CA ASP A 308 -11.39 30.28 9.00
C ASP A 308 -12.71 29.47 9.14
N GLY A 309 -13.87 30.11 8.96
CA GLY A 309 -15.16 29.44 8.92
C GLY A 309 -15.53 28.68 10.21
N GLU A 310 -16.36 27.65 10.06
CA GLU A 310 -16.93 26.88 11.18
C GLU A 310 -15.85 26.19 12.04
N HIS A 311 -14.74 25.78 11.43
CA HIS A 311 -13.72 24.97 12.10
C HIS A 311 -12.56 25.79 12.67
N GLY A 312 -12.63 27.13 12.65
CA GLY A 312 -11.56 28.02 13.14
C GLY A 312 -11.24 27.92 14.65
N ASN A 313 -12.06 27.22 15.43
CA ASN A 313 -11.83 26.97 16.86
C ASN A 313 -11.51 25.50 17.18
N LEU A 314 -11.37 24.64 16.17
CA LEU A 314 -11.08 23.23 16.36
C LEU A 314 -9.67 23.03 16.93
N SER A 315 -9.51 22.06 17.84
CA SER A 315 -8.20 21.69 18.38
C SER A 315 -8.06 20.18 18.46
N THR A 316 -6.82 19.68 18.57
CA THR A 316 -6.62 18.24 18.85
C THR A 316 -7.35 17.82 20.13
N ALA A 317 -7.37 18.67 21.16
CA ALA A 317 -8.00 18.36 22.44
C ALA A 317 -9.52 18.18 22.32
N SER A 318 -10.20 19.02 21.51
CA SER A 318 -11.63 18.87 21.26
C SER A 318 -11.94 17.59 20.47
N ILE A 319 -11.15 17.29 19.43
CA ILE A 319 -11.30 16.05 18.64
C ILE A 319 -11.13 14.81 19.53
N VAL A 320 -10.07 14.78 20.37
CA VAL A 320 -9.81 13.64 21.26
C VAL A 320 -10.94 13.45 22.27
N THR A 321 -11.49 14.54 22.80
CA THR A 321 -12.63 14.48 23.73
C THR A 321 -13.87 13.89 23.04
N GLU A 322 -14.15 14.30 21.80
CA GLU A 322 -15.25 13.78 21.02
C GLU A 322 -15.08 12.28 20.70
N MET A 323 -13.90 11.89 20.23
CA MET A 323 -13.52 10.49 19.99
C MET A 323 -13.65 9.63 21.25
N MET A 324 -13.21 10.13 22.41
CA MET A 324 -13.32 9.44 23.69
C MET A 324 -14.78 9.20 24.09
N ASN A 325 -15.67 10.16 23.81
CA ASN A 325 -17.11 10.03 24.03
C ASN A 325 -17.74 9.04 23.04
N ALA A 326 -17.43 9.17 21.74
CA ALA A 326 -17.91 8.27 20.70
C ALA A 326 -17.53 6.81 20.97
N SER A 327 -16.30 6.56 21.41
CA SER A 327 -15.82 5.19 21.73
C SER A 327 -16.60 4.48 22.84
N ARG A 328 -17.37 5.20 23.67
CA ARG A 328 -18.22 4.61 24.73
C ARG A 328 -19.56 4.12 24.19
N GLN A 329 -19.98 4.60 23.01
CA GLN A 329 -21.21 4.18 22.36
C GLN A 329 -21.03 2.83 21.66
N LYS A 330 -22.15 2.19 21.31
CA LYS A 330 -22.15 0.91 20.59
C LYS A 330 -21.78 1.10 19.12
N GLY A 331 -20.87 0.28 18.60
CA GLY A 331 -20.49 0.27 17.19
C GLY A 331 -21.26 -0.75 16.35
N ALA A 332 -21.03 -0.72 15.03
CA ALA A 332 -21.45 -1.76 14.10
C ALA A 332 -20.65 -3.05 14.36
N VAL A 333 -21.31 -4.21 14.40
CA VAL A 333 -20.65 -5.49 14.72
C VAL A 333 -19.88 -5.99 13.50
N ALA A 334 -18.56 -6.11 13.66
CA ALA A 334 -17.64 -6.63 12.64
C ALA A 334 -17.37 -8.13 12.80
N ALA A 335 -17.31 -8.62 14.04
CA ALA A 335 -17.17 -10.05 14.34
C ALA A 335 -17.87 -10.36 15.67
N ASP A 336 -18.54 -11.50 15.74
CA ASP A 336 -19.16 -12.01 16.97
C ASP A 336 -19.05 -13.54 16.99
N LYS A 337 -18.35 -14.08 17.99
CA LYS A 337 -18.04 -15.50 18.13
C LYS A 337 -18.05 -15.88 19.61
N GLY A 338 -18.57 -17.06 19.93
CA GLY A 338 -18.42 -17.71 21.24
C GLY A 338 -18.98 -16.93 22.43
N ASP A 339 -20.07 -16.17 22.24
CA ASP A 339 -20.77 -15.41 23.29
C ASP A 339 -19.85 -14.51 24.15
N ALA A 340 -18.87 -13.86 23.52
CA ALA A 340 -17.82 -13.12 24.24
C ALA A 340 -18.37 -12.07 25.22
N LEU A 341 -19.42 -11.34 24.84
CA LEU A 341 -20.05 -10.33 25.70
C LEU A 341 -20.67 -10.95 26.97
N LYS A 342 -21.25 -12.15 26.86
CA LYS A 342 -21.80 -12.89 28.01
C LYS A 342 -20.67 -13.32 28.94
N ALA A 343 -19.59 -13.88 28.41
CA ALA A 343 -18.43 -14.29 29.19
C ALA A 343 -17.74 -13.09 29.90
N LEU A 344 -17.68 -11.93 29.24
CA LEU A 344 -17.18 -10.69 29.84
C LEU A 344 -18.06 -10.17 30.98
N GLY A 345 -19.37 -10.41 30.92
CA GLY A 345 -20.36 -10.00 31.92
C GLY A 345 -20.48 -10.95 33.13
N GLN A 346 -19.92 -12.16 33.05
CA GLN A 346 -19.96 -13.12 34.15
C GLN A 346 -19.09 -12.67 35.34
N ALA A 347 -19.63 -12.84 36.55
CA ALA A 347 -18.94 -12.58 37.81
C ALA A 347 -17.82 -13.62 38.07
N GLY A 348 -16.75 -13.20 38.77
CA GLY A 348 -15.58 -14.05 39.08
C GLY A 348 -14.59 -14.17 37.91
N GLY A 349 -13.32 -14.44 38.16
CA GLY A 349 -12.25 -14.44 37.14
C GLY A 349 -11.69 -13.05 36.83
N ARG A 350 -10.45 -12.98 36.31
CA ARG A 350 -9.73 -11.73 36.11
C ARG A 350 -10.16 -11.04 34.81
N LYS A 351 -10.57 -9.78 34.90
CA LYS A 351 -10.91 -8.92 33.76
C LYS A 351 -9.85 -7.84 33.58
N LEU A 352 -9.43 -7.60 32.34
CA LEU A 352 -8.55 -6.50 31.96
C LEU A 352 -9.29 -5.59 30.98
N GLU A 353 -9.06 -4.29 31.10
CA GLU A 353 -9.62 -3.27 30.21
C GLU A 353 -8.53 -2.25 29.86
N ALA A 354 -8.54 -1.80 28.61
CA ALA A 354 -7.58 -0.84 28.10
C ALA A 354 -8.24 0.10 27.08
N VAL A 355 -7.67 1.30 26.98
CA VAL A 355 -8.00 2.27 25.92
C VAL A 355 -6.69 2.64 25.24
N TYR A 356 -6.66 2.52 23.91
CA TYR A 356 -5.51 2.89 23.09
C TYR A 356 -5.83 4.10 22.22
N GLU A 357 -4.86 4.98 22.06
CA GLU A 357 -4.99 6.26 21.37
C GLU A 357 -3.87 6.40 20.33
N MET A 358 -4.22 6.70 19.09
CA MET A 358 -3.25 6.86 18.02
C MET A 358 -3.54 8.12 17.20
N PRO A 359 -2.51 8.95 16.94
CA PRO A 359 -2.70 10.31 16.42
C PRO A 359 -2.95 10.30 14.91
N PHE A 360 -3.34 11.45 14.37
CA PHE A 360 -3.23 11.70 12.93
C PHE A 360 -1.76 11.61 12.49
N LEU A 361 -1.51 11.11 11.27
CA LEU A 361 -0.17 11.08 10.67
C LEU A 361 -0.20 11.64 9.25
N ALA A 362 0.82 12.43 8.92
CA ALA A 362 1.13 12.78 7.54
C ALA A 362 1.93 11.64 6.87
N HIS A 363 1.80 11.54 5.56
CA HIS A 363 2.55 10.60 4.73
C HIS A 363 4.01 11.00 4.58
N ALA A 364 4.24 12.32 4.56
CA ALA A 364 5.56 12.93 4.51
C ALA A 364 6.41 12.39 3.34
N THR A 365 5.80 12.24 2.15
CA THR A 365 6.47 11.76 0.93
C THR A 365 7.68 12.62 0.57
N MET A 366 8.72 12.09 -0.07
CA MET A 366 9.91 12.90 -0.41
C MET A 366 9.63 13.88 -1.54
N GLU A 367 8.84 13.47 -2.53
CA GLU A 367 8.32 14.31 -3.61
C GLU A 367 6.95 14.90 -3.21
N PRO A 368 6.85 16.22 -2.95
CA PRO A 368 5.57 16.88 -2.64
C PRO A 368 4.53 16.68 -3.75
N MET A 369 3.25 16.83 -3.39
CA MET A 369 2.17 16.75 -4.38
C MET A 369 2.37 17.75 -5.52
N ASN A 370 2.23 17.23 -6.73
CA ASN A 370 2.43 18.00 -7.95
C ASN A 370 1.60 17.40 -9.09
N CYS A 371 1.17 18.26 -10.01
CA CYS A 371 0.51 17.88 -11.24
C CYS A 371 0.75 18.94 -12.30
N LEU A 372 1.34 18.55 -13.44
CA LEU A 372 1.37 19.39 -14.64
C LEU A 372 0.11 19.13 -15.46
N VAL A 373 -0.60 20.21 -15.76
CA VAL A 373 -1.87 20.20 -16.50
C VAL A 373 -1.66 20.96 -17.81
N ASP A 374 -1.89 20.29 -18.93
CA ASP A 374 -2.04 20.92 -20.24
C ASP A 374 -3.52 20.82 -20.66
N LEU A 375 -4.28 21.86 -20.31
CA LEU A 375 -5.71 21.96 -20.57
C LEU A 375 -5.98 22.78 -21.83
N ARG A 376 -6.67 22.17 -22.77
CA ARG A 376 -7.06 22.73 -24.07
C ARG A 376 -8.58 22.62 -24.23
N ALA A 377 -9.13 23.30 -25.25
CA ALA A 377 -10.57 23.26 -25.50
C ALA A 377 -11.11 21.85 -25.82
N ASP A 378 -10.27 21.00 -26.42
CA ASP A 378 -10.65 19.68 -26.93
C ASP A 378 -9.90 18.52 -26.26
N GLY A 379 -9.14 18.78 -25.19
CA GLY A 379 -8.39 17.76 -24.47
C GLY A 379 -7.68 18.25 -23.22
N CYS A 380 -7.28 17.31 -22.36
CA CYS A 380 -6.56 17.57 -21.12
C CYS A 380 -5.48 16.50 -20.92
N ASP A 381 -4.22 16.91 -20.81
CA ASP A 381 -3.12 16.00 -20.49
C ASP A 381 -2.61 16.29 -19.08
N LEU A 382 -2.57 15.25 -18.25
CA LEU A 382 -2.04 15.26 -16.89
C LEU A 382 -0.69 14.56 -16.86
N TYR A 383 0.30 15.20 -16.25
CA TYR A 383 1.62 14.63 -15.99
C TYR A 383 1.85 14.62 -14.49
N CYS A 384 1.78 13.44 -13.87
CA CYS A 384 1.90 13.28 -12.42
C CYS A 384 2.36 11.86 -12.06
N GLY A 385 2.84 11.69 -10.82
CA GLY A 385 3.00 10.37 -10.22
C GLY A 385 1.74 10.00 -9.42
N THR A 386 0.96 9.02 -9.86
CA THR A 386 -0.27 8.59 -9.18
C THR A 386 -0.37 7.08 -9.05
N GLN A 387 -0.94 6.60 -7.94
CA GLN A 387 -1.26 5.18 -7.76
C GLN A 387 -2.57 4.77 -8.43
N VAL A 388 -3.36 5.74 -8.89
CA VAL A 388 -4.74 5.57 -9.38
C VAL A 388 -5.00 6.33 -10.70
N PRO A 389 -4.25 6.03 -11.79
CA PRO A 389 -4.35 6.79 -13.04
C PRO A 389 -5.76 6.91 -13.60
N SER A 390 -6.60 5.87 -13.50
CA SER A 390 -8.00 5.92 -13.96
C SER A 390 -8.88 6.85 -13.11
N LEU A 391 -8.67 6.92 -11.79
CA LEU A 391 -9.38 7.87 -10.93
C LEU A 391 -8.96 9.30 -11.20
N ALA A 392 -7.65 9.54 -11.42
CA ALA A 392 -7.15 10.87 -11.79
C ALA A 392 -7.73 11.34 -13.13
N GLN A 393 -7.80 10.45 -14.12
CA GLN A 393 -8.43 10.70 -15.42
C GLN A 393 -9.91 11.07 -15.26
N GLY A 394 -10.66 10.26 -14.50
CA GLY A 394 -12.08 10.49 -14.24
C GLY A 394 -12.37 11.79 -13.50
N ALA A 395 -11.52 12.15 -12.51
CA ALA A 395 -11.63 13.41 -11.78
C ALA A 395 -11.45 14.62 -12.70
N ALA A 396 -10.43 14.60 -13.56
CA ALA A 396 -10.19 15.67 -14.53
C ALA A 396 -11.28 15.75 -15.61
N ALA A 397 -11.76 14.62 -16.13
CA ALA A 397 -12.88 14.57 -17.07
C ALA A 397 -14.14 15.21 -16.47
N LYS A 398 -14.49 14.85 -15.23
CA LYS A 398 -15.63 15.42 -14.51
C LYS A 398 -15.52 16.94 -14.33
N LEU A 399 -14.34 17.43 -13.95
CA LEU A 399 -14.13 18.87 -13.72
C LEU A 399 -14.14 19.70 -15.00
N THR A 400 -13.62 19.14 -16.09
CA THR A 400 -13.50 19.84 -17.38
C THR A 400 -14.76 19.70 -18.24
N GLY A 401 -15.57 18.67 -18.00
CA GLY A 401 -16.68 18.29 -18.87
C GLY A 401 -16.23 17.58 -20.16
N LEU A 402 -14.94 17.28 -20.31
CA LEU A 402 -14.41 16.56 -21.46
C LEU A 402 -14.78 15.07 -21.40
N PRO A 403 -15.00 14.41 -22.54
CA PRO A 403 -15.08 12.96 -22.61
C PRO A 403 -13.80 12.30 -22.06
N LEU A 404 -13.93 11.10 -21.48
CA LEU A 404 -12.82 10.42 -20.79
C LEU A 404 -11.62 10.19 -21.72
N GLU A 405 -11.87 9.83 -22.98
CA GLU A 405 -10.88 9.58 -24.02
C GLU A 405 -10.11 10.85 -24.47
N LYS A 406 -10.63 12.03 -24.12
CA LYS A 406 -9.97 13.32 -24.33
C LYS A 406 -9.09 13.74 -23.15
N VAL A 407 -9.08 12.96 -22.07
CA VAL A 407 -8.21 13.15 -20.91
C VAL A 407 -7.12 12.08 -20.91
N ARG A 408 -5.86 12.49 -20.94
CA ARG A 408 -4.70 11.58 -20.93
C ARG A 408 -3.92 11.73 -19.64
N VAL A 409 -3.51 10.61 -19.05
CA VAL A 409 -2.64 10.57 -17.87
C VAL A 409 -1.29 9.98 -18.26
N HIS A 410 -0.26 10.82 -18.20
CA HIS A 410 1.14 10.46 -18.34
C HIS A 410 1.69 10.19 -16.94
N ASN A 411 1.70 8.91 -16.54
CA ASN A 411 2.12 8.51 -15.21
C ASN A 411 3.65 8.36 -15.13
N PHE A 412 4.23 8.78 -14.01
CA PHE A 412 5.67 8.77 -13.75
C PHE A 412 6.03 7.86 -12.57
N TYR A 413 7.33 7.74 -12.26
CA TYR A 413 7.77 7.26 -10.95
C TYR A 413 7.29 8.19 -9.84
N LEU A 414 7.18 7.64 -8.62
CA LEU A 414 6.71 8.37 -7.44
C LEU A 414 7.86 8.51 -6.44
N GLY A 415 8.12 9.73 -5.96
CA GLY A 415 9.05 10.00 -4.87
C GLY A 415 8.44 9.72 -3.49
N GLY A 416 7.80 8.56 -3.35
CA GLY A 416 6.99 8.15 -2.21
C GLY A 416 5.49 8.27 -2.47
N GLY A 417 4.75 7.25 -2.06
CA GLY A 417 3.29 7.22 -2.11
C GLY A 417 2.71 7.03 -0.71
N PHE A 418 3.06 5.91 -0.06
CA PHE A 418 2.69 5.58 1.32
C PHE A 418 1.18 5.66 1.63
N GLY A 419 0.31 5.71 0.62
CA GLY A 419 -1.13 5.99 0.76
C GLY A 419 -1.54 7.33 0.16
N ARG A 420 -0.70 8.38 0.25
CA ARG A 420 -0.98 9.74 -0.21
C ARG A 420 -1.42 9.83 -1.66
N ARG A 421 -0.77 9.07 -2.55
CA ARG A 421 -0.98 9.13 -4.01
C ARG A 421 -2.07 8.17 -4.51
N LEU A 422 -2.83 7.56 -3.59
CA LEU A 422 -4.16 7.00 -3.89
C LEU A 422 -5.22 8.11 -4.00
N GLU A 423 -4.93 9.27 -3.42
CA GLU A 423 -5.81 10.43 -3.46
C GLU A 423 -5.60 11.25 -4.74
N VAL A 424 -6.66 11.95 -5.15
CA VAL A 424 -6.68 12.78 -6.38
C VAL A 424 -7.06 14.23 -6.09
N ASP A 425 -7.01 14.64 -4.83
CA ASP A 425 -7.30 15.99 -4.34
C ASP A 425 -6.37 17.03 -5.00
N TYR A 426 -5.06 16.74 -5.07
CA TYR A 426 -4.08 17.62 -5.72
C TYR A 426 -4.30 17.73 -7.24
N VAL A 427 -4.75 16.65 -7.90
CA VAL A 427 -5.14 16.67 -9.33
C VAL A 427 -6.39 17.51 -9.53
N THR A 428 -7.39 17.31 -8.67
CA THR A 428 -8.66 18.05 -8.70
C THR A 428 -8.42 19.55 -8.53
N GLN A 429 -7.57 19.93 -7.56
CA GLN A 429 -7.21 21.33 -7.32
C GLN A 429 -6.42 21.93 -8.50
N ALA A 430 -5.42 21.21 -9.02
CA ALA A 430 -4.63 21.65 -10.17
C ALA A 430 -5.50 21.88 -11.41
N VAL A 431 -6.41 20.95 -11.72
CA VAL A 431 -7.34 21.09 -12.86
C VAL A 431 -8.35 22.21 -12.63
N ALA A 432 -8.87 22.37 -11.42
CA ALA A 432 -9.79 23.47 -11.09
C ALA A 432 -9.12 24.84 -11.27
N LEU A 433 -7.86 24.99 -10.85
CA LEU A 433 -7.07 26.21 -11.07
C LEU A 433 -6.73 26.40 -12.55
N ALA A 434 -6.35 25.35 -13.27
CA ALA A 434 -6.04 25.44 -14.70
C ALA A 434 -7.24 25.93 -15.53
N ARG A 435 -8.48 25.60 -15.12
CA ARG A 435 -9.69 26.11 -15.76
C ARG A 435 -9.90 27.62 -15.62
N THR A 436 -9.25 28.27 -14.65
CA THR A 436 -9.36 29.72 -14.44
C THR A 436 -8.26 30.52 -15.13
N LEU A 437 -7.34 29.86 -15.85
CA LEU A 437 -6.26 30.53 -16.59
C LEU A 437 -6.83 31.46 -17.66
N ALA A 438 -6.28 32.67 -17.74
CA ALA A 438 -6.62 33.63 -18.78
C ALA A 438 -6.14 33.19 -20.18
N ARG A 439 -5.06 32.38 -20.24
CA ARG A 439 -4.51 31.83 -21.49
C ARG A 439 -4.22 30.34 -21.35
N PRO A 440 -4.54 29.52 -22.37
CA PRO A 440 -4.27 28.09 -22.33
C PRO A 440 -2.76 27.85 -22.54
N VAL A 441 -2.05 27.64 -21.43
CA VAL A 441 -0.65 27.22 -21.40
C VAL A 441 -0.50 26.07 -20.40
N PRO A 442 0.45 25.13 -20.60
CA PRO A 442 0.69 24.09 -19.61
C PRO A 442 1.21 24.69 -18.30
N VAL A 443 0.63 24.29 -17.16
CA VAL A 443 1.06 24.78 -15.83
C VAL A 443 1.34 23.60 -14.90
N LYS A 444 2.54 23.58 -14.33
CA LYS A 444 2.91 22.63 -13.27
C LYS A 444 2.57 23.21 -11.90
N PHE A 445 1.52 22.67 -11.29
CA PHE A 445 1.13 23.00 -9.93
C PHE A 445 1.94 22.16 -8.95
N VAL A 446 2.58 22.82 -7.99
CA VAL A 446 3.45 22.19 -6.99
C VAL A 446 3.03 22.70 -5.62
N TRP A 447 2.73 21.79 -4.71
CA TRP A 447 2.62 22.11 -3.29
C TRP A 447 4.02 22.26 -2.70
N THR A 448 4.22 23.27 -1.86
CA THR A 448 5.46 23.31 -1.07
C THR A 448 5.44 22.18 -0.05
N ARG A 449 6.57 21.92 0.61
CA ARG A 449 6.61 20.91 1.67
C ARG A 449 5.65 21.26 2.81
N GLU A 450 5.59 22.55 3.15
CA GLU A 450 4.71 23.11 4.17
C GLU A 450 3.25 22.87 3.81
N GLU A 451 2.89 23.19 2.57
CA GLU A 451 1.55 22.92 2.03
C GLU A 451 1.22 21.42 2.03
N ASP A 452 2.18 20.56 1.65
CA ASP A 452 2.02 19.10 1.59
C ASP A 452 1.76 18.47 2.94
N ILE A 453 2.42 18.94 4.01
CA ILE A 453 2.19 18.44 5.37
C ILE A 453 0.92 19.04 5.98
N GLN A 454 0.64 20.33 5.77
CA GLN A 454 -0.50 21.02 6.39
C GLN A 454 -1.85 20.71 5.71
N HIS A 455 -1.81 20.24 4.46
CA HIS A 455 -2.98 19.84 3.68
C HIS A 455 -2.90 18.37 3.23
N ASP A 456 -2.19 17.54 3.99
CA ASP A 456 -2.17 16.10 3.77
C ASP A 456 -3.58 15.49 3.93
N MET A 457 -3.78 14.31 3.38
CA MET A 457 -4.92 13.45 3.64
C MET A 457 -4.51 12.49 4.77
N TYR A 458 -4.73 12.88 6.01
CA TYR A 458 -4.08 12.26 7.16
C TYR A 458 -4.50 10.80 7.41
N ARG A 459 -3.60 9.98 7.98
CA ARG A 459 -4.04 8.73 8.63
C ARG A 459 -5.06 9.09 9.72
N PRO A 460 -6.21 8.40 9.83
CA PRO A 460 -7.19 8.73 10.85
C PRO A 460 -6.62 8.71 12.27
N TYR A 461 -7.26 9.51 13.11
CA TYR A 461 -7.16 9.37 14.56
C TYR A 461 -7.96 8.15 14.99
N TYR A 462 -7.40 7.33 15.87
CA TYR A 462 -8.07 6.12 16.37
C TYR A 462 -8.15 6.11 17.90
N MET A 463 -9.27 5.62 18.41
CA MET A 463 -9.52 5.39 19.83
C MET A 463 -10.13 4.00 20.03
N ASP A 464 -9.35 3.08 20.57
CA ASP A 464 -9.72 1.67 20.64
C ASP A 464 -10.00 1.25 22.08
N ARG A 465 -11.14 0.61 22.34
CA ARG A 465 -11.49 0.08 23.67
C ARG A 465 -11.42 -1.43 23.68
N LEU A 466 -10.60 -1.96 24.58
CA LEU A 466 -10.37 -3.39 24.72
C LEU A 466 -10.84 -3.88 26.08
N ALA A 467 -11.35 -5.10 26.10
CA ALA A 467 -11.56 -5.85 27.32
C ALA A 467 -11.28 -7.34 27.09
N ALA A 468 -10.71 -8.01 28.09
CA ALA A 468 -10.55 -9.46 28.07
C ALA A 468 -10.89 -10.08 29.42
N LYS A 469 -11.46 -11.29 29.37
CA LYS A 469 -11.68 -12.15 30.53
C LYS A 469 -10.66 -13.29 30.48
N LEU A 470 -9.93 -13.50 31.57
CA LEU A 470 -8.97 -14.60 31.69
C LEU A 470 -9.56 -15.76 32.50
N ASP A 471 -9.17 -16.98 32.14
CA ASP A 471 -9.38 -18.17 32.97
C ASP A 471 -8.39 -18.23 34.15
N ASP A 472 -8.49 -19.29 34.96
CA ASP A 472 -7.63 -19.50 36.12
C ASP A 472 -6.16 -19.80 35.77
N LYS A 473 -5.88 -20.16 34.51
CA LYS A 473 -4.52 -20.33 33.97
C LYS A 473 -3.96 -19.03 33.40
N GLY A 474 -4.76 -17.96 33.39
CA GLY A 474 -4.39 -16.67 32.82
C GLY A 474 -4.55 -16.58 31.30
N MET A 475 -5.22 -17.54 30.65
CA MET A 475 -5.49 -17.53 29.21
C MET A 475 -6.80 -16.80 28.89
N PRO A 476 -6.91 -16.11 27.73
CA PRO A 476 -8.10 -15.35 27.39
C PRO A 476 -9.27 -16.28 27.02
N LEU A 477 -10.39 -16.14 27.72
CA LEU A 477 -11.67 -16.79 27.42
C LEU A 477 -12.53 -15.94 26.48
N ALA A 478 -12.49 -14.63 26.66
CA ALA A 478 -13.28 -13.68 25.88
C ALA A 478 -12.49 -12.42 25.60
N TRP A 479 -12.66 -11.87 24.40
CA TRP A 479 -12.05 -10.65 23.91
C TRP A 479 -13.12 -9.73 23.33
N PHE A 480 -13.06 -8.46 23.73
CA PHE A 480 -13.83 -7.37 23.15
C PHE A 480 -12.88 -6.30 22.62
N HIS A 481 -13.14 -5.82 21.41
CA HIS A 481 -12.40 -4.72 20.79
C HIS A 481 -13.35 -3.84 20.00
N ARG A 482 -13.46 -2.58 20.41
CA ARG A 482 -14.12 -1.55 19.61
C ARG A 482 -13.09 -0.63 18.99
N VAL A 483 -13.07 -0.56 17.67
CA VAL A 483 -12.29 0.40 16.90
C VAL A 483 -13.15 1.65 16.70
N THR A 484 -12.65 2.83 17.06
CA THR A 484 -13.32 4.11 16.80
C THR A 484 -12.46 4.99 15.91
N GLY A 485 -12.99 5.47 14.79
CA GLY A 485 -12.27 6.34 13.86
C GLY A 485 -12.99 6.56 12.53
N SER A 486 -12.37 7.33 11.64
CA SER A 486 -12.88 7.60 10.30
C SER A 486 -13.08 6.33 9.48
N SER A 487 -14.01 6.38 8.52
CA SER A 487 -14.11 5.34 7.49
C SER A 487 -13.47 5.84 6.20
N VAL A 488 -12.25 5.37 5.92
CA VAL A 488 -11.57 5.66 4.64
C VAL A 488 -12.30 4.97 3.49
N MET A 489 -12.81 3.75 3.71
CA MET A 489 -13.52 3.01 2.66
C MET A 489 -14.86 3.67 2.29
N ALA A 490 -15.57 4.29 3.23
CA ALA A 490 -16.81 5.01 2.92
C ALA A 490 -16.59 6.18 1.95
N ARG A 491 -15.38 6.74 1.88
CA ARG A 491 -15.00 7.79 0.93
C ARG A 491 -14.40 7.20 -0.34
N PHE A 492 -13.46 6.26 -0.21
CA PHE A 492 -12.65 5.78 -1.33
C PHE A 492 -13.37 4.72 -2.18
N ALA A 493 -14.08 3.79 -1.53
CA ALA A 493 -14.84 2.73 -2.18
C ALA A 493 -16.11 2.40 -1.37
N PRO A 494 -17.12 3.29 -1.36
CA PRO A 494 -18.30 3.17 -0.51
C PRO A 494 -19.00 1.80 -0.53
N PRO A 495 -19.12 1.09 -1.69
CA PRO A 495 -19.74 -0.23 -1.75
C PRO A 495 -19.04 -1.33 -0.92
N ALA A 496 -17.79 -1.12 -0.51
CA ALA A 496 -17.07 -2.05 0.36
C ALA A 496 -17.52 -1.99 1.82
N VAL A 497 -18.14 -0.88 2.25
CA VAL A 497 -18.68 -0.73 3.61
C VAL A 497 -20.01 -1.47 3.70
N LYS A 498 -20.05 -2.51 4.53
CA LYS A 498 -21.24 -3.37 4.70
C LYS A 498 -21.72 -3.31 6.13
N ASN A 499 -23.02 -3.11 6.32
CA ASN A 499 -23.66 -3.05 7.64
C ASN A 499 -23.02 -2.01 8.58
N GLY A 500 -22.52 -0.91 8.01
CA GLY A 500 -21.83 0.14 8.77
C GLY A 500 -20.39 -0.18 9.19
N VAL A 501 -19.83 -1.32 8.77
CA VAL A 501 -18.45 -1.73 9.06
C VAL A 501 -17.52 -1.33 7.92
N ASP A 502 -16.50 -0.54 8.23
CA ASP A 502 -15.36 -0.33 7.35
C ASP A 502 -14.43 -1.56 7.47
N PRO A 503 -14.27 -2.35 6.38
CA PRO A 503 -13.47 -3.57 6.42
C PRO A 503 -11.98 -3.32 6.66
N ASP A 504 -11.46 -2.15 6.27
CA ASP A 504 -10.06 -1.77 6.54
C ASP A 504 -9.88 -1.42 8.02
N ALA A 505 -10.77 -0.60 8.58
CA ALA A 505 -10.64 -0.14 9.97
C ALA A 505 -10.65 -1.27 11.01
N VAL A 506 -11.28 -2.41 10.73
CA VAL A 506 -11.32 -3.57 11.66
C VAL A 506 -10.33 -4.68 11.30
N GLU A 507 -9.52 -4.48 10.27
CA GLU A 507 -8.57 -5.48 9.78
C GLU A 507 -7.44 -5.71 10.80
N GLY A 508 -7.21 -6.96 11.18
CA GLY A 508 -6.32 -7.36 12.27
C GLY A 508 -7.01 -7.46 13.62
N ALA A 509 -8.18 -6.84 13.79
CA ALA A 509 -9.00 -6.96 14.99
C ALA A 509 -10.07 -8.06 14.85
N ALA A 510 -10.78 -8.09 13.72
CA ALA A 510 -11.87 -9.04 13.45
C ALA A 510 -11.40 -10.47 13.11
N ASP A 511 -10.11 -10.63 12.79
CA ASP A 511 -9.47 -11.83 12.26
C ASP A 511 -8.19 -12.20 13.02
N LEU A 512 -8.28 -12.13 14.36
CA LEU A 512 -7.23 -12.59 15.27
C LEU A 512 -6.76 -14.01 14.94
N GLN A 513 -5.44 -14.18 14.95
CA GLN A 513 -4.77 -15.47 14.75
C GLN A 513 -4.67 -16.30 16.04
N TYR A 514 -4.93 -15.67 17.17
CA TYR A 514 -4.90 -16.30 18.47
C TYR A 514 -6.21 -17.05 18.76
N SER A 515 -6.09 -18.28 19.25
CA SER A 515 -7.21 -19.11 19.70
C SER A 515 -7.84 -18.53 20.97
N ILE A 516 -8.79 -17.62 20.79
CA ILE A 516 -9.63 -17.05 21.85
C ILE A 516 -11.07 -17.57 21.67
N PRO A 517 -11.67 -18.26 22.65
CA PRO A 517 -13.00 -18.86 22.51
C PRO A 517 -14.10 -17.85 22.17
N GLY A 518 -14.15 -16.73 22.88
CA GLY A 518 -15.07 -15.62 22.64
C GLY A 518 -14.39 -14.43 21.99
N LEU A 519 -14.90 -13.96 20.86
CA LEU A 519 -14.45 -12.74 20.18
C LEU A 519 -15.64 -11.85 19.83
N HIS A 520 -15.61 -10.60 20.25
CA HIS A 520 -16.56 -9.57 19.83
C HIS A 520 -15.81 -8.33 19.36
N VAL A 521 -16.05 -7.91 18.12
CA VAL A 521 -15.42 -6.74 17.50
C VAL A 521 -16.47 -5.79 16.97
N GLU A 522 -16.35 -4.53 17.34
CA GLU A 522 -17.22 -3.45 16.88
C GLU A 522 -16.43 -2.36 16.17
N TYR A 523 -17.06 -1.72 15.20
CA TYR A 523 -16.57 -0.51 14.56
C TYR A 523 -17.51 0.67 14.85
N MET A 524 -16.97 1.70 15.51
CA MET A 524 -17.65 2.95 15.74
C MET A 524 -17.10 4.01 14.78
N ARG A 525 -17.80 4.20 13.65
CA ARG A 525 -17.44 5.25 12.70
C ARG A 525 -17.60 6.62 13.35
N HIS A 526 -16.54 7.41 13.34
CA HIS A 526 -16.55 8.78 13.83
C HIS A 526 -15.62 9.65 12.98
N GLU A 527 -16.18 10.68 12.35
CA GLU A 527 -15.45 11.51 11.39
C GLU A 527 -15.08 12.85 12.04
N PRO A 528 -13.80 13.11 12.30
CA PRO A 528 -13.37 14.47 12.62
C PRO A 528 -13.48 15.36 11.37
N PRO A 529 -13.60 16.69 11.51
CA PRO A 529 -13.64 17.63 10.39
C PRO A 529 -12.24 17.87 9.77
N LEU A 530 -11.55 16.77 9.46
CA LEU A 530 -10.26 16.71 8.77
C LEU A 530 -10.33 15.65 7.67
N PRO A 531 -9.68 15.88 6.51
CA PRO A 531 -9.56 14.84 5.50
C PRO A 531 -8.72 13.68 6.02
N THR A 532 -9.21 12.46 5.80
CA THR A 532 -8.48 11.24 6.16
C THR A 532 -8.35 10.27 4.99
N ALA A 533 -7.23 9.54 4.96
CA ALA A 533 -6.90 8.57 3.92
C ALA A 533 -6.10 7.38 4.45
N PHE A 534 -5.90 6.40 3.57
CA PHE A 534 -4.99 5.30 3.82
C PHE A 534 -3.59 5.83 4.05
N TRP A 535 -2.88 5.25 5.00
CA TRP A 535 -1.47 5.49 5.29
C TRP A 535 -0.76 4.15 5.39
N ARG A 536 0.52 4.06 5.04
CA ARG A 536 1.24 2.78 4.84
C ARG A 536 0.97 1.80 5.98
N GLY A 537 0.42 0.64 5.61
CA GLY A 537 0.04 -0.44 6.51
C GLY A 537 -1.43 -0.42 6.95
N VAL A 538 -2.18 0.60 6.55
CA VAL A 538 -3.65 0.62 6.49
C VAL A 538 -4.29 0.25 7.84
N GLY A 539 -5.42 -0.45 7.87
CA GLY A 539 -6.01 -1.03 9.08
C GLY A 539 -5.02 -1.73 10.01
N PRO A 540 -4.20 -2.68 9.52
CA PRO A 540 -3.23 -3.37 10.36
C PRO A 540 -2.28 -2.46 11.14
N THR A 541 -1.91 -1.28 10.62
CA THR A 541 -1.00 -0.36 11.34
C THR A 541 -1.52 0.08 12.70
N HIS A 542 -2.84 0.28 12.86
CA HIS A 542 -3.41 0.64 14.16
C HIS A 542 -3.83 -0.60 14.95
N ASN A 543 -4.49 -1.57 14.30
CA ASN A 543 -5.00 -2.76 14.99
C ASN A 543 -3.88 -3.66 15.53
N VAL A 544 -2.79 -3.88 14.78
CA VAL A 544 -1.68 -4.72 15.26
C VAL A 544 -1.00 -4.08 16.47
N PHE A 545 -0.85 -2.75 16.52
CA PHE A 545 -0.36 -2.06 17.71
C PHE A 545 -1.23 -2.37 18.93
N VAL A 546 -2.55 -2.25 18.79
CA VAL A 546 -3.51 -2.43 19.87
C VAL A 546 -3.58 -3.89 20.32
N VAL A 547 -3.74 -4.83 19.39
CA VAL A 547 -3.83 -6.27 19.65
C VAL A 547 -2.55 -6.78 20.31
N GLU A 548 -1.38 -6.49 19.75
CA GLU A 548 -0.12 -7.04 20.26
C GLU A 548 0.34 -6.37 21.56
N SER A 549 -0.01 -5.12 21.79
CA SER A 549 0.23 -4.47 23.08
C SER A 549 -0.68 -5.08 24.16
N PHE A 550 -1.97 -5.25 23.87
CA PHE A 550 -2.90 -5.83 24.85
C PHE A 550 -2.60 -7.30 25.13
N MET A 551 -2.18 -8.07 24.12
CA MET A 551 -1.70 -9.43 24.29
C MET A 551 -0.51 -9.51 25.26
N ASP A 552 0.42 -8.54 25.21
CA ASP A 552 1.52 -8.43 26.17
C ASP A 552 1.04 -8.06 27.59
N GLU A 553 0.00 -7.24 27.71
CA GLU A 553 -0.65 -6.97 28.99
C GLU A 553 -1.28 -8.23 29.60
N LEU A 554 -1.92 -9.06 28.77
CA LEU A 554 -2.49 -10.33 29.21
C LEU A 554 -1.41 -11.31 29.67
N ALA A 555 -0.32 -11.44 28.91
CA ALA A 555 0.83 -12.25 29.31
C ALA A 555 1.42 -11.79 30.64
N HIS A 556 1.64 -10.49 30.80
CA HIS A 556 2.14 -9.90 32.05
C HIS A 556 1.18 -10.14 33.22
N ALA A 557 -0.12 -9.96 33.00
CA ALA A 557 -1.14 -10.25 34.00
C ALA A 557 -1.13 -11.72 34.41
N ALA A 558 -0.99 -12.64 33.45
CA ALA A 558 -0.84 -14.07 33.69
C ALA A 558 0.51 -14.45 34.33
N LYS A 559 1.46 -13.50 34.46
CA LYS A 559 2.85 -13.73 34.88
C LYS A 559 3.56 -14.76 33.99
N GLN A 560 3.27 -14.74 32.69
CA GLN A 560 3.87 -15.61 31.70
C GLN A 560 4.80 -14.83 30.78
N ASP A 561 5.81 -15.51 30.24
CA ASP A 561 6.67 -14.96 29.20
C ASP A 561 5.84 -14.61 27.94
N PRO A 562 5.99 -13.41 27.35
CA PRO A 562 5.12 -12.96 26.27
C PRO A 562 5.29 -13.73 24.95
N VAL A 563 6.42 -14.40 24.72
CA VAL A 563 6.60 -15.29 23.57
C VAL A 563 5.92 -16.63 23.85
N ALA A 564 6.13 -17.21 25.04
CA ALA A 564 5.47 -18.44 25.46
C ALA A 564 3.93 -18.30 25.47
N TYR A 565 3.42 -17.17 25.94
CA TYR A 565 2.00 -16.86 25.98
C TYR A 565 1.37 -16.87 24.57
N ARG A 566 2.01 -16.20 23.61
CA ARG A 566 1.59 -16.22 22.20
C ARG A 566 1.66 -17.62 21.61
N ARG A 567 2.73 -18.37 21.87
CA ARG A 567 2.86 -19.77 21.39
C ARG A 567 1.69 -20.64 21.82
N ALA A 568 1.25 -20.52 23.07
CA ALA A 568 0.13 -21.28 23.61
C ALA A 568 -1.22 -20.96 22.94
N LEU A 569 -1.32 -19.81 22.25
CA LEU A 569 -2.52 -19.34 21.57
C LEU A 569 -2.49 -19.53 20.05
N LEU A 570 -1.39 -20.02 19.47
CA LEU A 570 -1.21 -20.14 18.01
C LEU A 570 -1.33 -21.60 17.53
N ASP A 571 -2.04 -22.45 18.26
CA ASP A 571 -2.26 -23.87 17.91
C ASP A 571 -2.93 -24.05 16.53
N LYS A 572 -3.73 -23.06 16.11
CA LYS A 572 -4.41 -23.04 14.80
C LYS A 572 -3.69 -22.22 13.73
N SER A 573 -2.55 -21.60 14.06
CA SER A 573 -1.78 -20.74 13.17
C SER A 573 -0.31 -21.17 13.08
N PRO A 574 -0.02 -22.35 12.48
CA PRO A 574 1.32 -22.93 12.48
C PRO A 574 2.36 -22.07 11.76
N ARG A 575 1.96 -21.30 10.73
CA ARG A 575 2.87 -20.39 10.01
C ARG A 575 3.21 -19.16 10.86
N LEU A 576 2.24 -18.58 11.58
CA LEU A 576 2.53 -17.49 12.51
C LEU A 576 3.41 -17.96 13.68
N LEU A 577 3.12 -19.17 14.20
CA LEU A 577 3.94 -19.81 15.22
C LEU A 577 5.39 -20.02 14.73
N ALA A 578 5.57 -20.48 13.49
CA ALA A 578 6.88 -20.69 12.91
C ALA A 578 7.70 -19.39 12.80
N VAL A 579 7.10 -18.29 12.31
CA VAL A 579 7.80 -17.00 12.24
C VAL A 579 8.06 -16.41 13.62
N LEU A 580 7.16 -16.57 14.59
CA LEU A 580 7.38 -16.18 15.98
C LEU A 580 8.58 -16.93 16.58
N ASN A 581 8.67 -18.23 16.34
CA ASN A 581 9.78 -19.05 16.80
C ASN A 581 11.11 -18.64 16.16
N LEU A 582 11.11 -18.39 14.85
CA LEU A 582 12.29 -17.95 14.13
C LEU A 582 12.77 -16.58 14.62
N ALA A 583 11.86 -15.62 14.84
CA ALA A 583 12.20 -14.32 15.41
C ALA A 583 12.81 -14.47 16.81
N ALA A 584 12.19 -15.28 17.68
CA ALA A 584 12.68 -15.50 19.05
C ALA A 584 14.06 -16.18 19.09
N GLU A 585 14.30 -17.14 18.19
CA GLU A 585 15.62 -17.77 18.01
C GLU A 585 16.67 -16.73 17.59
N LYS A 586 16.42 -15.98 16.52
CA LYS A 586 17.38 -15.02 15.94
C LYS A 586 17.63 -13.80 16.83
N ALA A 587 16.65 -13.41 17.63
CA ALA A 587 16.80 -12.37 18.64
C ALA A 587 17.50 -12.86 19.92
N GLY A 588 17.73 -14.17 20.08
CA GLY A 588 18.19 -14.76 21.32
C GLY A 588 17.26 -14.35 22.48
N TRP A 589 15.96 -14.61 22.34
CA TRP A 589 14.92 -14.12 23.25
C TRP A 589 15.24 -14.40 24.73
N THR A 590 15.74 -15.60 25.03
CA THR A 590 16.10 -16.02 26.39
C THR A 590 17.46 -15.51 26.86
N THR A 591 18.24 -14.86 25.99
CA THR A 591 19.52 -14.23 26.33
C THR A 591 19.27 -12.80 26.82
N PRO A 592 19.70 -12.45 28.05
CA PRO A 592 19.60 -11.08 28.54
C PRO A 592 20.28 -10.09 27.60
N MET A 593 19.66 -8.92 27.42
CA MET A 593 20.26 -7.84 26.65
C MET A 593 21.50 -7.30 27.36
N LYS A 594 22.52 -6.90 26.60
CA LYS A 594 23.72 -6.25 27.18
C LYS A 594 23.31 -4.95 27.88
N PRO A 595 23.78 -4.69 29.11
CA PRO A 595 23.53 -3.42 29.78
C PRO A 595 24.04 -2.24 28.96
N VAL A 596 23.30 -1.13 28.97
CA VAL A 596 23.72 0.13 28.39
C VAL A 596 23.87 1.13 29.53
N ALA A 597 25.06 1.70 29.70
CA ALA A 597 25.39 2.55 30.84
C ALA A 597 24.38 3.68 31.02
N GLY A 598 23.83 3.82 32.24
CA GLY A 598 22.84 4.85 32.58
C GLY A 598 21.44 4.64 31.98
N ARG A 599 21.14 3.48 31.37
CA ARG A 599 19.88 3.24 30.67
C ARG A 599 19.25 1.91 31.06
N LYS A 600 17.91 1.88 31.12
CA LYS A 600 17.14 0.63 31.27
C LYS A 600 17.02 -0.05 29.92
N VAL A 601 17.06 -1.38 29.88
CA VAL A 601 17.07 -2.15 28.62
C VAL A 601 15.93 -3.16 28.57
N GLY A 602 15.38 -3.43 27.39
CA GLY A 602 14.24 -4.34 27.24
C GLY A 602 14.10 -4.91 25.84
N LYS A 603 13.51 -6.10 25.75
CA LYS A 603 13.10 -6.76 24.49
C LYS A 603 11.58 -6.82 24.42
N GLY A 604 11.02 -6.54 23.25
CA GLY A 604 9.57 -6.58 23.02
C GLY A 604 9.24 -7.31 21.74
N VAL A 605 8.19 -8.14 21.78
CA VAL A 605 7.74 -8.96 20.66
C VAL A 605 6.42 -8.47 20.10
N SER A 606 6.26 -8.57 18.78
CA SER A 606 5.00 -8.50 18.08
C SER A 606 4.89 -9.64 17.06
N ALA A 607 3.68 -10.11 16.83
CA ALA A 607 3.34 -11.08 15.79
C ALA A 607 2.09 -10.62 15.04
N GLN A 608 2.04 -10.87 13.73
CA GLN A 608 0.90 -10.51 12.91
C GLN A 608 0.74 -11.46 11.72
N PHE A 609 -0.49 -11.55 11.25
CA PHE A 609 -0.81 -11.97 9.90
C PHE A 609 -1.50 -10.80 9.23
N ALA A 610 -0.97 -10.34 8.10
CA ALA A 610 -1.52 -9.22 7.34
C ALA A 610 -1.10 -9.35 5.88
N PHE A 611 -1.99 -8.94 4.97
CA PHE A 611 -1.75 -8.98 3.52
C PHE A 611 -1.40 -10.37 2.97
N GLY A 612 -1.83 -11.45 3.64
CA GLY A 612 -1.44 -12.82 3.31
C GLY A 612 0.00 -13.20 3.68
N SER A 613 0.67 -12.40 4.51
CA SER A 613 2.02 -12.67 5.01
C SER A 613 2.02 -12.77 6.54
N TYR A 614 2.75 -13.75 7.06
CA TYR A 614 2.97 -13.93 8.48
C TYR A 614 4.28 -13.25 8.87
N MET A 615 4.30 -12.53 9.99
CA MET A 615 5.50 -11.82 10.44
C MET A 615 5.57 -11.77 11.97
N ALA A 616 6.78 -11.83 12.50
CA ALA A 616 7.08 -11.47 13.87
C ALA A 616 8.27 -10.52 13.94
N GLN A 617 8.20 -9.51 14.81
CA GLN A 617 9.30 -8.58 15.07
C GLN A 617 9.67 -8.61 16.55
N ILE A 618 10.97 -8.54 16.84
CA ILE A 618 11.51 -8.34 18.19
C ILE A 618 12.39 -7.10 18.19
N ALA A 619 12.01 -6.11 18.98
CA ALA A 619 12.78 -4.89 19.17
C ALA A 619 13.61 -4.95 20.46
N GLU A 620 14.87 -4.53 20.39
CA GLU A 620 15.74 -4.30 21.53
C GLU A 620 15.90 -2.79 21.75
N VAL A 621 15.57 -2.31 22.94
CA VAL A 621 15.56 -0.88 23.24
C VAL A 621 16.32 -0.56 24.52
N SER A 622 16.74 0.70 24.62
CA SER A 622 17.15 1.27 25.90
C SER A 622 16.48 2.62 26.14
N VAL A 623 16.11 2.87 27.39
CA VAL A 623 15.43 4.09 27.84
C VAL A 623 16.33 4.81 28.85
N GLY A 624 16.65 6.07 28.56
CA GLY A 624 17.45 6.91 29.45
C GLY A 624 16.61 7.53 30.57
N PRO A 625 17.26 8.25 31.50
CA PRO A 625 16.59 8.86 32.66
C PRO A 625 15.54 9.89 32.26
N ASP A 626 15.74 10.60 31.14
CA ASP A 626 14.82 11.64 30.64
C ASP A 626 13.71 11.07 29.74
N GLY A 627 13.53 9.74 29.72
CA GLY A 627 12.55 9.05 28.89
C GLY A 627 12.93 8.96 27.39
N ASP A 628 14.16 9.33 27.02
CA ASP A 628 14.64 9.20 25.65
C ASP A 628 14.80 7.71 25.27
N VAL A 629 14.30 7.32 24.10
CA VAL A 629 14.29 5.92 23.65
C VAL A 629 15.28 5.75 22.50
N ARG A 630 16.15 4.74 22.62
CA ARG A 630 17.00 4.26 21.53
C ARG A 630 16.60 2.83 21.20
N VAL A 631 16.17 2.59 19.96
CA VAL A 631 15.99 1.25 19.40
C VAL A 631 17.34 0.81 18.87
N HIS A 632 17.92 -0.25 19.41
CA HIS A 632 19.27 -0.71 19.00
C HIS A 632 19.19 -1.69 17.85
N ARG A 633 18.23 -2.61 17.92
CA ARG A 633 18.11 -3.75 17.01
C ARG A 633 16.65 -4.12 16.80
N VAL A 634 16.29 -4.51 15.58
CA VAL A 634 15.00 -5.14 15.26
C VAL A 634 15.27 -6.41 14.47
N VAL A 635 14.83 -7.55 15.01
CA VAL A 635 14.84 -8.83 14.32
C VAL A 635 13.45 -9.07 13.75
N CYS A 636 13.36 -9.25 12.44
CA CYS A 636 12.13 -9.53 11.70
C CYS A 636 12.21 -10.92 11.08
N ALA A 637 11.26 -11.78 11.41
CA ALA A 637 11.04 -13.04 10.70
C ALA A 637 9.73 -12.96 9.92
N LEU A 638 9.73 -13.42 8.66
CA LEU A 638 8.55 -13.35 7.82
C LEU A 638 8.38 -14.60 6.96
N ASP A 639 7.13 -14.97 6.73
CA ASP A 639 6.71 -15.96 5.76
C ASP A 639 5.66 -15.33 4.85
N CYS A 640 6.09 -15.01 3.62
CA CYS A 640 5.24 -14.42 2.58
C CYS A 640 4.91 -15.43 1.48
N GLY A 641 4.93 -16.74 1.76
CA GLY A 641 4.85 -17.76 0.70
C GLY A 641 6.08 -17.71 -0.20
N GLN A 642 5.89 -17.99 -1.50
CA GLN A 642 6.96 -17.94 -2.49
C GLN A 642 7.56 -16.52 -2.59
N ALA A 643 8.77 -16.35 -2.05
CA ALA A 643 9.55 -15.15 -2.25
C ALA A 643 9.86 -14.96 -3.75
N ILE A 644 9.61 -13.76 -4.29
CA ILE A 644 9.91 -13.45 -5.69
C ILE A 644 11.33 -12.92 -5.82
N ASN A 645 11.61 -11.76 -5.20
CA ASN A 645 12.96 -11.20 -5.07
C ASN A 645 13.28 -11.02 -3.57
N PRO A 646 14.06 -11.93 -2.95
CA PRO A 646 14.41 -11.83 -1.54
C PRO A 646 15.08 -10.51 -1.16
N ASP A 647 15.89 -9.93 -2.05
CA ASP A 647 16.57 -8.65 -1.79
C ASP A 647 15.57 -7.49 -1.65
N GLY A 648 14.59 -7.43 -2.56
CA GLY A 648 13.51 -6.45 -2.49
C GLY A 648 12.63 -6.62 -1.25
N ILE A 649 12.41 -7.86 -0.79
CA ILE A 649 11.66 -8.14 0.46
C ILE A 649 12.41 -7.60 1.67
N VAL A 650 13.73 -7.85 1.77
CA VAL A 650 14.58 -7.31 2.84
C VAL A 650 14.50 -5.79 2.88
N ALA A 651 14.71 -5.12 1.74
CA ALA A 651 14.64 -3.66 1.65
C ALA A 651 13.26 -3.10 2.04
N GLN A 652 12.17 -3.81 1.71
CA GLN A 652 10.81 -3.40 2.09
C GLN A 652 10.55 -3.54 3.60
N MET A 653 11.09 -4.59 4.23
CA MET A 653 11.01 -4.74 5.69
C MET A 653 11.84 -3.68 6.40
N GLU A 654 13.08 -3.44 5.97
CA GLU A 654 13.95 -2.40 6.53
C GLU A 654 13.29 -1.02 6.47
N GLY A 655 12.85 -0.60 5.28
CA GLY A 655 12.17 0.68 5.11
C GLY A 655 10.82 0.75 5.83
N GLY A 656 10.09 -0.36 5.91
CA GLY A 656 8.82 -0.45 6.64
C GLY A 656 9.00 -0.28 8.15
N ILE A 657 9.99 -0.95 8.73
CA ILE A 657 10.34 -0.87 10.16
C ILE A 657 10.80 0.54 10.51
N VAL A 658 11.67 1.16 9.71
CA VAL A 658 12.09 2.56 9.93
C VAL A 658 10.89 3.51 9.91
N PHE A 659 9.98 3.35 8.94
CA PHE A 659 8.79 4.18 8.82
C PHE A 659 7.84 4.00 10.02
N GLY A 660 7.59 2.76 10.43
CA GLY A 660 6.74 2.45 11.59
C GLY A 660 7.33 2.92 12.92
N LEU A 661 8.64 2.75 13.13
CA LEU A 661 9.34 3.27 14.31
C LEU A 661 9.34 4.79 14.35
N THR A 662 9.50 5.47 13.20
CA THR A 662 9.41 6.94 13.12
C THR A 662 8.06 7.43 13.63
N ALA A 663 6.97 6.83 13.11
CA ALA A 663 5.61 7.16 13.52
C ALA A 663 5.37 6.87 15.01
N ALA A 664 5.78 5.68 15.49
CA ALA A 664 5.57 5.30 16.87
C ALA A 664 6.39 6.16 17.86
N LEU A 665 7.60 6.59 17.48
CA LEU A 665 8.47 7.42 18.32
C LEU A 665 8.02 8.88 18.36
N TRP A 666 7.67 9.48 17.22
CA TRP A 666 7.49 10.94 17.09
C TRP A 666 6.31 11.39 16.24
N GLY A 667 5.71 10.52 15.44
CA GLY A 667 4.72 10.94 14.44
C GLY A 667 3.42 11.41 15.08
N GLU A 668 3.07 12.68 14.86
CA GLU A 668 1.76 13.23 15.17
C GLU A 668 1.47 14.47 14.33
N ILE A 669 0.21 14.59 13.88
CA ILE A 669 -0.36 15.83 13.37
C ILE A 669 -1.36 16.34 14.41
N THR A 670 -1.20 17.62 14.75
CA THR A 670 -1.99 18.31 15.76
C THR A 670 -2.59 19.60 15.20
N LEU A 671 -3.71 20.02 15.78
CA LEU A 671 -4.43 21.21 15.42
C LEU A 671 -4.49 22.22 16.56
N ASP A 672 -4.30 23.49 16.19
CA ASP A 672 -4.62 24.67 17.00
C ASP A 672 -5.44 25.65 16.14
N LYS A 673 -6.59 26.12 16.65
CA LYS A 673 -7.52 27.02 15.94
C LYS A 673 -7.86 26.57 14.51
N GLY A 674 -8.14 25.28 14.35
CA GLY A 674 -8.48 24.64 13.09
C GLY A 674 -7.30 24.40 12.14
N ARG A 675 -6.09 24.83 12.52
CA ARG A 675 -4.90 24.81 11.65
C ARG A 675 -3.96 23.71 12.09
N VAL A 676 -3.37 23.03 11.11
CA VAL A 676 -2.32 22.03 11.36
C VAL A 676 -1.04 22.73 11.80
N VAL A 677 -0.52 22.32 12.95
CA VAL A 677 0.63 22.95 13.61
C VAL A 677 1.94 22.58 12.92
N GLN A 678 2.11 21.30 12.57
CA GLN A 678 3.31 20.79 11.92
C GLN A 678 3.37 21.21 10.44
N SER A 679 4.56 21.46 9.92
CA SER A 679 4.75 22.04 8.59
C SER A 679 5.85 21.36 7.78
N ASN A 680 6.95 20.89 8.38
CA ASN A 680 8.09 20.36 7.64
C ASN A 680 8.85 19.31 8.48
N PHE A 681 9.91 18.70 7.95
CA PHE A 681 10.72 17.72 8.67
C PHE A 681 11.42 18.24 9.93
N GLY A 682 11.39 19.56 10.17
CA GLY A 682 11.87 20.17 11.41
C GLY A 682 10.92 20.00 12.60
N ASP A 683 9.62 20.00 12.35
CA ASP A 683 8.57 19.86 13.37
C ASP A 683 7.73 18.57 13.22
N TYR A 684 7.71 17.95 12.03
CA TYR A 684 7.27 16.60 11.75
C TYR A 684 8.47 15.68 11.48
N ARG A 685 9.09 15.19 12.55
CA ARG A 685 10.40 14.53 12.50
C ARG A 685 10.38 13.19 11.75
N MET A 686 11.38 13.00 10.89
CA MET A 686 11.74 11.70 10.31
C MET A 686 13.00 11.13 10.97
N MET A 687 13.07 9.80 11.13
CA MET A 687 14.28 9.12 11.63
C MET A 687 15.49 9.41 10.73
N ARG A 688 16.64 9.70 11.34
CA ARG A 688 17.90 9.94 10.65
C ARG A 688 18.78 8.68 10.62
N MET A 689 19.75 8.64 9.71
CA MET A 689 20.63 7.47 9.50
C MET A 689 21.36 7.02 10.79
N ASN A 690 21.80 7.95 11.63
CA ASN A 690 22.46 7.64 12.91
C ASN A 690 21.51 7.08 13.99
N GLU A 691 20.20 7.17 13.76
CA GLU A 691 19.14 6.74 14.68
C GLU A 691 18.51 5.41 14.25
N THR A 692 18.76 5.00 13.01
CA THR A 692 18.30 3.71 12.48
C THR A 692 18.86 2.57 13.33
N PRO A 693 18.03 1.59 13.75
CA PRO A 693 18.52 0.40 14.44
C PRO A 693 19.25 -0.53 13.46
N THR A 694 20.01 -1.48 14.00
CA THR A 694 20.39 -2.66 13.20
C THR A 694 19.13 -3.46 12.89
N ILE A 695 18.88 -3.77 11.63
CA ILE A 695 17.69 -4.53 11.21
C ILE A 695 18.16 -5.85 10.60
N GLU A 696 17.59 -6.95 11.09
CA GLU A 696 17.81 -8.29 10.54
C GLU A 696 16.49 -8.83 10.00
N VAL A 697 16.51 -9.36 8.78
CA VAL A 697 15.32 -9.89 8.11
C VAL A 697 15.56 -11.35 7.73
N HIS A 698 14.71 -12.23 8.25
CA HIS A 698 14.77 -13.67 8.02
C HIS A 698 13.51 -14.12 7.27
N ILE A 699 13.70 -14.52 6.01
CA ILE A 699 12.61 -14.99 5.15
C ILE A 699 12.52 -16.51 5.27
N VAL A 700 11.35 -17.01 5.67
CA VAL A 700 11.05 -18.44 5.67
C VAL A 700 11.01 -18.95 4.24
N ASN A 701 11.65 -20.08 3.98
CA ASN A 701 11.56 -20.75 2.68
C ASN A 701 10.18 -21.44 2.57
N SER A 702 9.23 -20.74 1.97
CA SER A 702 7.87 -21.22 1.74
C SER A 702 7.54 -21.30 0.25
N HIS A 703 6.71 -22.29 -0.12
CA HIS A 703 6.27 -22.52 -1.50
C HIS A 703 4.77 -22.27 -1.69
N ASP A 704 4.10 -21.70 -0.68
CA ASP A 704 2.71 -21.25 -0.79
C ASP A 704 2.58 -20.07 -1.77
N GLU A 705 1.35 -19.72 -2.13
CA GLU A 705 1.09 -18.51 -2.91
C GLU A 705 1.69 -17.27 -2.23
N PRO A 706 2.29 -16.35 -2.99
CA PRO A 706 2.95 -15.19 -2.42
C PRO A 706 1.96 -14.26 -1.72
N GLY A 707 2.33 -13.82 -0.53
CA GLY A 707 1.69 -12.75 0.23
C GLY A 707 2.21 -11.36 -0.15
N GLY A 708 1.66 -10.34 0.52
CA GLY A 708 2.01 -8.94 0.36
C GLY A 708 3.10 -8.49 1.32
N ILE A 709 4.03 -7.64 0.88
CA ILE A 709 5.21 -7.22 1.67
C ILE A 709 5.42 -5.71 1.74
N GLY A 710 4.56 -4.89 1.10
CA GLY A 710 4.74 -3.44 1.09
C GLY A 710 4.46 -2.76 2.44
N GLU A 711 3.65 -3.41 3.26
CA GLU A 711 3.00 -2.87 4.45
C GLU A 711 3.39 -3.55 5.77
N PRO A 712 3.61 -4.89 5.84
CA PRO A 712 3.83 -5.61 7.10
C PRO A 712 4.89 -5.01 8.02
N GLY A 713 6.06 -4.64 7.46
CA GLY A 713 7.19 -4.11 8.24
C GLY A 713 6.83 -2.87 9.07
N THR A 714 5.89 -2.06 8.60
CA THR A 714 5.40 -0.86 9.29
C THR A 714 4.48 -1.20 10.45
N SER A 715 3.49 -2.08 10.24
CA SER A 715 2.46 -2.40 11.25
C SER A 715 3.04 -3.13 12.48
N GLY A 716 4.06 -3.96 12.30
CA GLY A 716 4.67 -4.72 13.41
C GLY A 716 5.59 -3.89 14.32
N ALA A 717 6.02 -2.70 13.89
CA ALA A 717 7.08 -1.94 14.55
C ALA A 717 6.62 -1.28 15.86
N ALA A 718 5.45 -0.63 15.87
CA ALA A 718 4.91 0.07 17.03
C ALA A 718 4.70 -0.84 18.26
N PRO A 719 4.06 -2.02 18.15
CA PRO A 719 3.88 -2.90 19.31
C PRO A 719 5.19 -3.51 19.80
N ALA A 720 6.11 -3.90 18.90
CA ALA A 720 7.42 -4.42 19.31
C ALA A 720 8.19 -3.37 20.14
N LEU A 721 8.16 -2.10 19.70
CA LEU A 721 8.72 -0.97 20.42
C LEU A 721 8.06 -0.75 21.79
N ALA A 722 6.73 -0.66 21.83
CA ALA A 722 6.00 -0.38 23.08
C ALA A 722 6.19 -1.49 24.11
N ASN A 723 6.16 -2.76 23.68
CA ASN A 723 6.41 -3.91 24.55
C ASN A 723 7.86 -3.93 25.06
N ALA A 724 8.83 -3.51 24.23
CA ALA A 724 10.23 -3.43 24.64
C ALA A 724 10.47 -2.32 25.67
N ILE A 725 9.79 -1.18 25.51
CA ILE A 725 9.80 -0.10 26.51
C ILE A 725 9.18 -0.60 27.82
N PHE A 726 8.03 -1.27 27.78
CA PHE A 726 7.43 -1.86 28.97
C PHE A 726 8.38 -2.84 29.67
N ALA A 727 9.04 -3.73 28.93
CA ALA A 727 10.01 -4.66 29.49
C ALA A 727 11.20 -3.93 30.15
N ALA A 728 11.61 -2.78 29.61
CA ALA A 728 12.70 -1.97 30.18
C ALA A 728 12.27 -1.18 31.43
N THR A 729 11.06 -0.62 31.44
CA THR A 729 10.68 0.43 32.41
C THR A 729 9.57 0.03 33.38
N GLY A 730 8.77 -0.99 33.03
CA GLY A 730 7.50 -1.31 33.68
C GLY A 730 6.35 -0.38 33.30
N GLN A 731 6.58 0.64 32.45
CA GLN A 731 5.56 1.60 32.06
C GLN A 731 4.82 1.14 30.80
N ARG A 732 3.50 0.99 30.91
CA ARG A 732 2.65 0.60 29.79
C ARG A 732 2.27 1.82 28.95
N LEU A 733 2.60 1.80 27.67
CA LEU A 733 2.28 2.89 26.74
C LEU A 733 1.08 2.49 25.86
N ARG A 734 -0.04 3.19 26.06
CA ARG A 734 -1.27 2.97 25.27
C ARG A 734 -1.57 4.11 24.31
N LYS A 735 -0.72 5.15 24.31
CA LYS A 735 -0.83 6.32 23.44
C LYS A 735 0.44 6.49 22.62
N LEU A 736 0.27 6.67 21.31
CA LEU A 736 1.34 7.09 20.40
C LEU A 736 1.28 8.62 20.18
N PRO A 737 2.42 9.28 19.91
CA PRO A 737 3.78 8.74 19.89
C PRO A 737 4.36 8.52 21.31
N VAL A 738 5.29 7.58 21.45
CA VAL A 738 5.84 7.19 22.77
C VAL A 738 6.75 8.25 23.40
N SER A 739 7.45 9.06 22.60
CA SER A 739 8.40 10.06 23.14
C SER A 739 7.71 11.20 23.89
N ALA A 740 6.51 11.59 23.45
CA ALA A 740 5.70 12.59 24.14
C ALA A 740 5.11 12.04 25.45
N THR A 741 4.84 10.73 25.50
CA THR A 741 4.25 10.06 26.66
C THR A 741 5.27 9.79 27.77
N LEU A 742 6.50 9.38 27.41
CA LEU A 742 7.56 9.09 28.37
C LEU A 742 8.14 10.33 29.05
N LYS A 743 8.25 11.47 28.35
CA LYS A 743 8.76 12.72 28.93
C LYS A 743 7.84 13.36 29.98
N LYS A 744 6.58 12.92 30.04
CA LYS A 744 5.54 13.45 30.94
C LYS A 744 5.31 12.58 32.18
N ALA A 745 5.94 11.41 32.24
CA ALA A 745 5.84 10.46 33.34
C ALA A 745 7.11 10.51 34.19
#